data_AF-A0A2D2M8X2-F1
#
_entry.id   AF-A0A2D2M8X2-F1
#
_cell.length_a   1.000
_cell.length_b   1.000
_cell.length_c   1.000
_cell.angle_alpha   90.00
_cell.angle_beta   90.00
_cell.angle_gamma   90.00
#
_symmetry.space_group_name_H-M   'P 1'
#
loop_
_entity.id
_entity.type
_entity.pdbx_description
1 polymer ?
#
loop_
_entity_poly.entity_id
_entity_poly.type
_entity_poly.pdbx_seq_one_letter_code
_entity_poly.pdbx_strand_id
1 'polypeptide(L)'
;MITGDSSGQGRGLQQAGNAVQNVALTVMDQQTRENKALARVKANNALLERETQISTITTDLAEQVRLGKITYDKLEEAYTGAVSKLDPITSPGLDEAEQEGLGISAKRFQLSGLDNIRKVAISARTDAAKGDLAVRMDMLGKDAAMPGANIDQINACMDAEDIDIAGRLAYGEMWTAKKQEFKDSNWTTHATQRVVAARDGLGNLQQIEHDLTAEDGFYAKKLDPEKRNQLLNTVTGRIYQVKEHNQRQAEMREMKAERILTQMDRQAATGIPPSPAEQQRWQAGLSGTSAAGEYNTRIAEMNQVQQVLRLPILEQQQYLDKQRQQLAINGGSVAQVTNLNRLQSAIESNVKLMKEDPLTFNSMRTGTDVEPLDISGISTPEGQQRLVEQLGGRYDTVNAMRKAYGPEVARVPLKEGEQTMLKAALLQADDNTKLQIFGALAKAAPTGADFAATAKSLAADQPVTVLAGMAQFRGLKGTDGTDVPKMLLLGQKVLADKSTPQPKEDMLRAAFDEHVGNSLQPGTPQREQAYQGFKALYVGTATSKGLSYEAGDDLDSKTAQAAVDMITGGIAERAGAKVVKPYGMSDSNFGKIVDIELEGLAKRTEFPIGQLEDMPMSPVPGKEGAYYLLNAGRIQVDPKTNEPMIVNVGVAK
;
A
#
# COMPACT_ATOMS: atom_id res chain seq x y z
N MET A 1 130.71 -66.55 -106.67
CA MET A 1 129.87 -66.59 -107.88
C MET A 1 128.48 -67.04 -107.46
N ILE A 2 127.48 -66.23 -107.82
CA ILE A 2 126.04 -66.53 -107.90
C ILE A 2 125.24 -66.68 -106.58
N THR A 3 124.26 -65.78 -106.54
CA THR A 3 123.09 -65.47 -105.69
C THR A 3 122.15 -66.59 -105.26
N GLY A 4 121.47 -66.35 -104.13
CA GLY A 4 120.15 -66.89 -103.76
C GLY A 4 119.60 -66.25 -102.48
N ASP A 5 118.56 -65.42 -102.62
CA ASP A 5 117.82 -64.65 -101.61
C ASP A 5 116.86 -65.52 -100.78
N SER A 6 116.56 -65.11 -99.53
CA SER A 6 115.29 -65.40 -98.86
C SER A 6 115.07 -64.45 -97.68
N SER A 7 114.70 -63.21 -97.99
CA SER A 7 114.04 -62.27 -97.09
C SER A 7 112.51 -62.49 -97.09
N GLY A 8 111.92 -62.93 -95.97
CA GLY A 8 110.45 -62.93 -95.84
C GLY A 8 109.83 -63.86 -94.80
N GLN A 9 110.11 -63.71 -93.49
CA GLN A 9 109.27 -64.36 -92.46
C GLN A 9 109.36 -63.77 -91.02
N GLY A 10 109.72 -62.49 -90.86
CA GLY A 10 110.00 -61.89 -89.53
C GLY A 10 109.13 -60.72 -89.06
N ARG A 11 108.12 -60.26 -89.82
CA ARG A 11 107.38 -59.01 -89.48
C ARG A 11 105.89 -59.17 -89.12
N GLY A 12 105.34 -60.39 -89.08
CA GLY A 12 103.92 -60.63 -88.78
C GLY A 12 103.57 -60.86 -87.30
N LEU A 13 104.54 -61.15 -86.42
CA LEU A 13 104.28 -61.59 -85.03
C LEU A 13 104.48 -60.50 -83.95
N GLN A 14 105.03 -59.32 -84.28
CA GLN A 14 105.22 -58.23 -83.32
C GLN A 14 104.09 -57.17 -83.29
N GLN A 15 103.22 -57.13 -84.30
CA GLN A 15 102.11 -56.15 -84.34
C GLN A 15 100.82 -56.65 -83.65
N ALA A 16 100.65 -57.95 -83.44
CA ALA A 16 99.49 -58.51 -82.74
C ALA A 16 99.61 -58.45 -81.20
N GLY A 17 100.84 -58.43 -80.65
CA GLY A 17 101.07 -58.35 -79.18
C GLY A 17 100.79 -56.98 -78.58
N ASN A 18 101.10 -55.89 -79.30
CA ASN A 18 100.93 -54.52 -78.80
C ASN A 18 99.47 -54.02 -78.84
N ALA A 19 98.62 -54.58 -79.71
CA ALA A 19 97.21 -54.19 -79.81
C ALA A 19 96.37 -54.72 -78.64
N VAL A 20 96.63 -55.93 -78.15
CA VAL A 20 95.90 -56.54 -77.03
C VAL A 20 96.32 -55.93 -75.69
N GLN A 21 97.60 -55.58 -75.53
CA GLN A 21 98.12 -54.96 -74.30
C GLN A 21 97.61 -53.51 -74.13
N ASN A 22 97.49 -52.73 -75.21
CA ASN A 22 96.96 -51.37 -75.16
C ASN A 22 95.44 -51.33 -74.90
N VAL A 23 94.66 -52.30 -75.41
CA VAL A 23 93.23 -52.41 -75.09
C VAL A 23 93.02 -52.81 -73.63
N ALA A 24 93.81 -53.75 -73.10
CA ALA A 24 93.74 -54.14 -71.68
C ALA A 24 94.14 -53.00 -70.72
N LEU A 25 95.16 -52.21 -71.07
CA LEU A 25 95.56 -51.03 -70.29
C LEU A 25 94.52 -49.90 -70.37
N THR A 26 93.90 -49.67 -71.53
CA THR A 26 92.84 -48.65 -71.69
C THR A 26 91.57 -49.04 -70.94
N VAL A 27 91.19 -50.32 -70.94
CA VAL A 27 90.04 -50.84 -70.18
C VAL A 27 90.30 -50.77 -68.67
N MET A 28 91.50 -51.10 -68.19
CA MET A 28 91.85 -50.96 -66.77
C MET A 28 91.90 -49.50 -66.31
N ASP A 29 92.42 -48.59 -67.14
CA ASP A 29 92.46 -47.16 -66.81
C ASP A 29 91.05 -46.54 -66.84
N GLN A 30 90.20 -46.94 -67.79
CA GLN A 30 88.79 -46.55 -67.82
C GLN A 30 88.02 -47.08 -66.60
N GLN A 31 88.20 -48.34 -66.24
CA GLN A 31 87.57 -48.95 -65.06
C GLN A 31 88.04 -48.28 -63.75
N THR A 32 89.29 -47.85 -63.67
CA THR A 32 89.83 -47.10 -62.52
C THR A 32 89.20 -45.71 -62.42
N ARG A 33 89.01 -44.99 -63.54
CA ARG A 33 88.34 -43.69 -63.56
C ARG A 33 86.84 -43.80 -63.21
N GLU A 34 86.15 -44.81 -63.73
CA GLU A 34 84.74 -45.08 -63.42
C GLU A 34 84.56 -45.42 -61.93
N ASN A 35 85.44 -46.25 -61.36
CA ASN A 35 85.44 -46.58 -59.93
C ASN A 35 85.69 -45.34 -59.04
N LYS A 36 86.64 -44.46 -59.42
CA LYS A 36 86.89 -43.20 -58.70
C LYS A 36 85.70 -42.23 -58.81
N ALA A 37 85.09 -42.10 -59.98
CA ALA A 37 83.89 -41.27 -60.16
C ALA A 37 82.72 -41.79 -59.32
N LEU A 38 82.51 -43.11 -59.28
CA LEU A 38 81.50 -43.74 -58.45
C LEU A 38 81.78 -43.53 -56.95
N ALA A 39 83.03 -43.61 -56.52
CA ALA A 39 83.44 -43.36 -55.14
C ALA A 39 83.16 -41.90 -54.71
N ARG A 40 83.36 -40.92 -55.60
CA ARG A 40 83.00 -39.51 -55.37
C ARG A 40 81.49 -39.29 -55.30
N VAL A 41 80.71 -39.92 -56.18
CA VAL A 41 79.23 -39.83 -56.13
C VAL A 41 78.69 -40.43 -54.83
N LYS A 42 79.19 -41.61 -54.43
CA LYS A 42 78.83 -42.25 -53.15
C LYS A 42 79.19 -41.36 -51.95
N ALA A 43 80.34 -40.72 -51.99
CA ALA A 43 80.77 -39.79 -50.95
C ALA A 43 79.90 -38.53 -50.86
N ASN A 44 79.51 -37.94 -51.99
CA ASN A 44 78.58 -36.81 -52.02
C ASN A 44 77.19 -37.20 -51.52
N ASN A 45 76.68 -38.38 -51.88
CA ASN A 45 75.42 -38.89 -51.35
C ASN A 45 75.49 -39.09 -49.83
N ALA A 46 76.61 -39.62 -49.32
CA ALA A 46 76.83 -39.76 -47.88
C ALA A 46 76.91 -38.41 -47.14
N LEU A 47 77.46 -37.36 -47.78
CA LEU A 47 77.43 -36.00 -47.24
C LEU A 47 76.02 -35.40 -47.20
N LEU A 48 75.22 -35.58 -48.27
CA LEU A 48 73.81 -35.13 -48.31
C LEU A 48 72.98 -35.85 -47.25
N GLU A 49 73.21 -37.14 -47.06
CA GLU A 49 72.58 -37.91 -46.00
C GLU A 49 73.00 -37.39 -44.61
N ARG A 50 74.29 -37.09 -44.39
CA ARG A 50 74.77 -36.48 -43.14
C ARG A 50 74.12 -35.13 -42.87
N GLU A 51 74.02 -34.26 -43.85
CA GLU A 51 73.33 -32.96 -43.72
C GLU A 51 71.87 -33.16 -43.31
N THR A 52 71.17 -34.10 -43.93
CA THR A 52 69.77 -34.46 -43.63
C THR A 52 69.62 -35.01 -42.20
N GLN A 53 70.53 -35.89 -41.76
CA GLN A 53 70.56 -36.43 -40.40
C GLN A 53 70.75 -35.32 -39.36
N ILE A 54 71.70 -34.41 -39.59
CA ILE A 54 71.96 -33.27 -38.69
C ILE A 54 70.75 -32.32 -38.64
N SER A 55 70.12 -32.04 -39.78
CA SER A 55 68.90 -31.22 -39.86
C SER A 55 67.74 -31.85 -39.09
N THR A 56 67.53 -33.16 -39.24
CA THR A 56 66.51 -33.92 -38.52
C THR A 56 66.74 -33.88 -37.01
N ILE A 57 67.98 -34.15 -36.56
CA ILE A 57 68.36 -34.07 -35.13
C ILE A 57 68.09 -32.66 -34.58
N THR A 58 68.47 -31.62 -35.32
CA THR A 58 68.28 -30.23 -34.89
C THR A 58 66.80 -29.87 -34.75
N THR A 59 65.98 -30.30 -35.72
CA THR A 59 64.53 -30.03 -35.72
C THR A 59 63.80 -30.78 -34.61
N ASP A 60 64.11 -32.07 -34.41
CA ASP A 60 63.51 -32.88 -33.35
C ASP A 60 63.87 -32.33 -31.96
N LEU A 61 65.15 -31.98 -31.73
CA LEU A 61 65.57 -31.37 -30.47
C LEU A 61 64.90 -30.00 -30.25
N ALA A 62 64.75 -29.18 -31.28
CA ALA A 62 64.02 -27.92 -31.19
C ALA A 62 62.54 -28.13 -30.81
N GLU A 63 61.88 -29.14 -31.39
CA GLU A 63 60.52 -29.50 -31.02
C GLU A 63 60.43 -30.05 -29.60
N GLN A 64 61.38 -30.88 -29.17
CA GLN A 64 61.41 -31.39 -27.80
C GLN A 64 61.56 -30.27 -26.75
N VAL A 65 62.33 -29.23 -27.04
CA VAL A 65 62.41 -28.03 -26.18
C VAL A 65 61.11 -27.25 -26.20
N ARG A 66 60.50 -27.05 -27.38
CA ARG A 66 59.19 -26.38 -27.51
C ARG A 66 58.10 -27.10 -26.71
N LEU A 67 58.16 -28.43 -26.66
CA LEU A 67 57.23 -29.28 -25.89
C LEU A 67 57.62 -29.42 -24.40
N GLY A 68 58.71 -28.80 -23.96
CA GLY A 68 59.19 -28.87 -22.57
C GLY A 68 59.77 -30.23 -22.16
N LYS A 69 60.08 -31.11 -23.11
CA LYS A 69 60.68 -32.44 -22.85
C LYS A 69 62.18 -32.35 -22.53
N ILE A 70 62.86 -31.36 -23.09
CA ILE A 70 64.27 -31.04 -22.84
C ILE A 70 64.36 -29.57 -22.44
N THR A 71 65.20 -29.24 -21.47
CA THR A 71 65.46 -27.87 -21.04
C THR A 71 66.53 -27.21 -21.92
N TYR A 72 66.44 -25.90 -22.13
CA TYR A 72 67.32 -25.19 -23.07
C TYR A 72 68.83 -25.28 -22.69
N ASP A 73 69.15 -25.44 -21.41
CA ASP A 73 70.51 -25.62 -20.88
C ASP A 73 71.13 -26.97 -21.25
N LYS A 74 70.30 -27.98 -21.51
CA LYS A 74 70.73 -29.34 -21.91
C LYS A 74 70.74 -29.55 -23.42
N LEU A 75 70.33 -28.55 -24.20
CA LEU A 75 70.10 -28.70 -25.62
C LEU A 75 71.41 -28.93 -26.41
N GLU A 76 72.48 -28.23 -26.04
CA GLU A 76 73.80 -28.40 -26.64
C GLU A 76 74.39 -29.80 -26.33
N GLU A 77 74.27 -30.26 -25.08
CA GLU A 77 74.68 -31.61 -24.67
C GLU A 77 73.89 -32.69 -25.43
N ALA A 78 72.57 -32.53 -25.51
CA ALA A 78 71.70 -33.46 -26.24
C ALA A 78 72.04 -33.51 -27.74
N TYR A 79 72.36 -32.36 -28.34
CA TYR A 79 72.81 -32.30 -29.72
C TYR A 79 74.14 -33.04 -29.92
N THR A 80 75.16 -32.73 -29.11
CA THR A 80 76.47 -33.39 -29.22
C THR A 80 76.34 -34.91 -29.03
N GLY A 81 75.54 -35.36 -28.06
CA GLY A 81 75.29 -36.78 -27.82
C GLY A 81 74.47 -37.48 -28.92
N ALA A 82 73.60 -36.76 -29.63
CA ALA A 82 72.89 -37.30 -30.80
C ALA A 82 73.81 -37.41 -32.02
N VAL A 83 74.64 -36.38 -32.26
CA VAL A 83 75.58 -36.34 -33.38
C VAL A 83 76.69 -37.37 -33.23
N SER A 84 77.16 -37.65 -32.01
CA SER A 84 78.22 -38.64 -31.77
C SER A 84 77.80 -40.08 -32.08
N LYS A 85 76.50 -40.35 -32.21
CA LYS A 85 75.94 -41.67 -32.58
C LYS A 85 75.89 -41.89 -34.09
N LEU A 86 76.22 -40.89 -34.90
CA LEU A 86 76.22 -41.01 -36.36
C LEU A 86 77.51 -41.69 -36.85
N ASP A 87 77.37 -42.73 -37.66
CA ASP A 87 78.50 -43.54 -38.17
C ASP A 87 79.55 -42.70 -38.92
N PRO A 88 80.86 -43.03 -38.87
CA PRO A 88 81.86 -42.31 -39.66
C PRO A 88 81.60 -42.42 -41.17
N ILE A 89 81.76 -41.31 -41.91
CA ILE A 89 81.63 -41.34 -43.38
C ILE A 89 82.90 -41.97 -43.98
N THR A 90 82.78 -43.15 -44.58
CA THR A 90 83.86 -43.81 -45.31
C THR A 90 83.43 -44.13 -46.75
N SER A 91 84.26 -43.78 -47.74
CA SER A 91 84.04 -44.18 -49.15
C SER A 91 85.28 -44.91 -49.66
N PRO A 92 85.24 -46.26 -49.77
CA PRO A 92 86.36 -47.04 -50.32
C PRO A 92 86.66 -46.62 -51.76
N GLY A 93 87.92 -46.26 -52.05
CA GLY A 93 88.37 -45.88 -53.40
C GLY A 93 88.71 -44.40 -53.62
N LEU A 94 88.57 -43.56 -52.59
CA LEU A 94 89.07 -42.17 -52.59
C LEU A 94 90.52 -42.08 -52.11
N ASP A 95 91.25 -41.07 -52.60
CA ASP A 95 92.59 -40.76 -52.08
C ASP A 95 92.53 -40.05 -50.71
N GLU A 96 93.68 -39.91 -50.06
CA GLU A 96 93.78 -39.38 -48.68
C GLU A 96 93.29 -37.93 -48.58
N ALA A 97 93.55 -37.09 -49.59
CA ALA A 97 93.10 -35.71 -49.62
C ALA A 97 91.57 -35.59 -49.81
N GLU A 98 90.99 -36.46 -50.63
CA GLU A 98 89.54 -36.56 -50.82
C GLU A 98 88.83 -37.07 -49.55
N GLN A 99 89.44 -38.00 -48.81
CA GLN A 99 88.92 -38.46 -47.52
C GLN A 99 88.98 -37.36 -46.44
N GLU A 100 90.06 -36.57 -46.41
CA GLU A 100 90.16 -35.41 -45.50
C GLU A 100 89.10 -34.34 -45.82
N GLY A 101 88.88 -34.03 -47.10
CA GLY A 101 87.86 -33.09 -47.55
C GLY A 101 86.43 -33.50 -47.15
N LEU A 102 86.13 -34.80 -47.14
CA LEU A 102 84.87 -35.34 -46.62
C LEU A 102 84.72 -35.14 -45.12
N GLY A 103 85.78 -35.40 -44.34
CA GLY A 103 85.79 -35.18 -42.90
C GLY A 103 85.55 -33.71 -42.52
N ILE A 104 86.18 -32.78 -43.24
CA ILE A 104 85.99 -31.33 -43.05
C ILE A 104 84.54 -30.92 -43.35
N SER A 105 83.98 -31.43 -44.45
CA SER A 105 82.61 -31.11 -44.86
C SER A 105 81.57 -31.64 -43.85
N ALA A 106 81.74 -32.88 -43.38
CA ALA A 106 80.90 -33.45 -42.33
C ALA A 106 80.98 -32.65 -41.03
N LYS A 107 82.18 -32.23 -40.62
CA LYS A 107 82.39 -31.38 -39.43
C LYS A 107 81.72 -30.00 -39.58
N ARG A 108 81.70 -29.43 -40.80
CA ARG A 108 81.00 -28.16 -41.07
C ARG A 108 79.49 -28.30 -40.84
N PHE A 109 78.87 -29.41 -41.25
CA PHE A 109 77.45 -29.64 -40.99
C PHE A 109 77.16 -29.76 -39.49
N GLN A 110 78.02 -30.45 -38.74
CA GLN A 110 77.90 -30.54 -37.27
C GLN A 110 77.99 -29.17 -36.59
N LEU A 111 78.94 -28.32 -37.02
CA LEU A 111 79.06 -26.96 -36.47
C LEU A 111 77.86 -26.08 -36.85
N SER A 112 77.31 -26.22 -38.06
CA SER A 112 76.11 -25.51 -38.50
C SER A 112 74.87 -25.91 -37.69
N GLY A 113 74.67 -27.21 -37.46
CA GLY A 113 73.59 -27.69 -36.61
C GLY A 113 73.74 -27.24 -35.15
N LEU A 114 74.96 -27.21 -34.62
CA LEU A 114 75.23 -26.68 -33.29
C LEU A 114 74.89 -25.18 -33.17
N ASP A 115 75.21 -24.36 -34.18
CA ASP A 115 74.85 -22.93 -34.21
C ASP A 115 73.32 -22.74 -34.21
N ASN A 116 72.59 -23.56 -34.97
CA ASN A 116 71.13 -23.54 -34.96
C ASN A 116 70.56 -23.96 -33.59
N ILE A 117 71.12 -24.99 -32.96
CA ILE A 117 70.75 -25.39 -31.60
C ILE A 117 70.99 -24.27 -30.59
N ARG A 118 72.13 -23.56 -30.67
CA ARG A 118 72.40 -22.42 -29.80
C ARG A 118 71.39 -21.29 -29.98
N LYS A 119 70.98 -20.98 -31.22
CA LYS A 119 69.90 -20.02 -31.49
C LYS A 119 68.57 -20.44 -30.87
N VAL A 120 68.22 -21.73 -30.99
CA VAL A 120 67.01 -22.29 -30.36
C VAL A 120 67.09 -22.19 -28.84
N ALA A 121 68.23 -22.53 -28.24
CA ALA A 121 68.44 -22.41 -26.80
C ALA A 121 68.29 -20.96 -26.30
N ILE A 122 68.85 -19.99 -27.02
CA ILE A 122 68.68 -18.55 -26.71
C ILE A 122 67.21 -18.14 -26.80
N SER A 123 66.50 -18.51 -27.88
CA SER A 123 65.07 -18.20 -28.02
C SER A 123 64.23 -18.82 -26.91
N ALA A 124 64.46 -20.10 -26.60
CA ALA A 124 63.74 -20.81 -25.55
C ALA A 124 64.01 -20.21 -24.16
N ARG A 125 65.24 -19.75 -23.90
CA ARG A 125 65.59 -19.03 -22.66
C ARG A 125 64.86 -17.69 -22.56
N THR A 126 64.78 -16.94 -23.66
CA THR A 126 64.03 -15.68 -23.73
C THR A 126 62.53 -15.91 -23.49
N ASP A 127 61.95 -16.95 -24.09
CA ASP A 127 60.53 -17.27 -23.92
C ASP A 127 60.20 -17.78 -22.51
N ALA A 128 61.10 -18.54 -21.87
CA ALA A 128 60.99 -18.90 -20.46
C ALA A 128 60.97 -17.65 -19.56
N ALA A 129 61.88 -16.70 -19.80
CA ALA A 129 61.92 -15.44 -19.05
C ALA A 129 60.63 -14.61 -19.23
N LYS A 130 60.04 -14.57 -20.45
CA LYS A 130 58.73 -13.93 -20.67
C LYS A 130 57.63 -14.62 -19.86
N GLY A 131 57.61 -15.96 -19.85
CA GLY A 131 56.63 -16.75 -19.11
C GLY A 131 56.69 -16.48 -17.61
N ASP A 132 57.88 -16.56 -17.01
CA ASP A 132 58.08 -16.34 -15.58
C ASP A 132 57.70 -14.91 -15.15
N LEU A 133 58.08 -13.91 -15.96
CA LEU A 133 57.69 -12.52 -15.71
C LEU A 133 56.18 -12.31 -15.84
N ALA A 134 55.53 -12.94 -16.81
CA ALA A 134 54.08 -12.85 -16.97
C ALA A 134 53.34 -13.44 -15.75
N VAL A 135 53.79 -14.60 -15.24
CA VAL A 135 53.23 -15.21 -14.02
C VAL A 135 53.43 -14.29 -12.82
N ARG A 136 54.61 -13.70 -12.66
CA ARG A 136 54.90 -12.78 -11.56
C ARG A 136 54.05 -11.50 -11.64
N MET A 137 53.93 -10.92 -12.83
CA MET A 137 53.07 -9.76 -13.07
C MET A 137 51.60 -10.10 -12.76
N ASP A 138 51.10 -11.25 -13.19
CA ASP A 138 49.73 -11.69 -12.88
C ASP A 138 49.51 -11.83 -11.37
N MET A 139 50.44 -12.45 -10.64
CA MET A 139 50.37 -12.59 -9.19
C MET A 139 50.33 -11.23 -8.49
N LEU A 140 51.27 -10.34 -8.81
CA LEU A 140 51.32 -9.00 -8.22
C LEU A 140 50.12 -8.14 -8.62
N GLY A 141 49.58 -8.31 -9.83
CA GLY A 141 48.36 -7.65 -10.28
C GLY A 141 47.13 -8.09 -9.49
N LYS A 142 47.05 -9.38 -9.14
CA LYS A 142 46.01 -9.90 -8.23
C LYS A 142 46.17 -9.35 -6.82
N ASP A 143 47.40 -9.25 -6.31
CA ASP A 143 47.67 -8.65 -5.00
C ASP A 143 47.25 -7.18 -4.96
N ALA A 144 47.50 -6.42 -6.03
CA ALA A 144 47.08 -5.02 -6.16
C ALA A 144 45.55 -4.84 -6.14
N ALA A 145 44.80 -5.88 -6.52
CA ALA A 145 43.34 -5.89 -6.49
C ALA A 145 42.75 -6.27 -5.11
N MET A 146 43.57 -6.67 -4.13
CA MET A 146 43.07 -7.04 -2.81
C MET A 146 42.67 -5.82 -1.97
N PRO A 147 41.62 -5.91 -1.13
CA PRO A 147 41.29 -4.85 -0.18
C PRO A 147 42.45 -4.59 0.79
N GLY A 148 42.84 -3.32 0.94
CA GLY A 148 43.92 -2.92 1.85
C GLY A 148 45.34 -3.21 1.33
N ALA A 149 45.49 -3.55 0.05
CA ALA A 149 46.79 -3.80 -0.57
C ALA A 149 47.75 -2.61 -0.43
N ASN A 150 49.00 -2.88 -0.05
CA ASN A 150 50.06 -1.88 -0.09
C ASN A 150 50.64 -1.79 -1.50
N ILE A 151 49.98 -0.98 -2.32
CA ILE A 151 50.28 -0.83 -3.74
C ILE A 151 51.68 -0.26 -4.02
N ASP A 152 52.23 0.58 -3.13
CA ASP A 152 53.61 1.07 -3.26
C ASP A 152 54.60 -0.11 -3.11
N GLN A 153 54.39 -1.00 -2.14
CA GLN A 153 55.23 -2.19 -1.95
C GLN A 153 55.10 -3.19 -3.10
N ILE A 154 53.87 -3.44 -3.57
CA ILE A 154 53.61 -4.37 -4.69
C ILE A 154 54.31 -3.89 -5.96
N ASN A 155 54.25 -2.59 -6.27
CA ASN A 155 54.93 -2.02 -7.42
C ASN A 155 56.46 -1.99 -7.26
N ALA A 156 56.97 -1.81 -6.04
CA ALA A 156 58.40 -1.86 -5.76
C ALA A 156 59.01 -3.26 -5.99
N CYS A 157 58.22 -4.34 -5.89
CA CYS A 157 58.69 -5.69 -6.24
C CYS A 157 59.20 -5.81 -7.68
N MET A 158 58.75 -4.94 -8.59
CA MET A 158 59.22 -4.91 -9.98
C MET A 158 60.57 -4.18 -10.15
N ASP A 159 61.08 -3.51 -9.11
CA ASP A 159 62.33 -2.74 -9.14
C ASP A 159 63.57 -3.53 -8.71
N ALA A 160 63.42 -4.82 -8.40
CA ALA A 160 64.54 -5.69 -8.09
C ALA A 160 65.45 -5.90 -9.31
N GLU A 161 66.77 -5.92 -9.09
CA GLU A 161 67.80 -6.03 -10.13
C GLU A 161 67.62 -7.29 -10.99
N ASP A 162 67.39 -8.45 -10.37
CA ASP A 162 67.17 -9.73 -11.07
C ASP A 162 65.98 -9.67 -12.02
N ILE A 163 64.96 -8.89 -11.68
CA ILE A 163 63.74 -8.72 -12.47
C ILE A 163 64.01 -7.81 -13.66
N ASP A 164 64.86 -6.80 -13.49
CA ASP A 164 65.31 -5.97 -14.60
C ASP A 164 66.22 -6.74 -15.57
N ILE A 165 67.08 -7.63 -15.06
CA ILE A 165 67.90 -8.52 -15.89
C ILE A 165 67.00 -9.49 -16.67
N ALA A 166 66.09 -10.19 -16.00
CA ALA A 166 65.14 -11.09 -16.64
C ALA A 166 64.24 -10.34 -17.65
N GLY A 167 63.82 -9.13 -17.32
CA GLY A 167 62.99 -8.27 -18.15
C GLY A 167 63.66 -7.84 -19.44
N ARG A 168 64.92 -7.41 -19.37
CA ARG A 168 65.73 -7.07 -20.55
C ARG A 168 66.04 -8.29 -21.40
N LEU A 169 66.26 -9.46 -20.79
CA LEU A 169 66.38 -10.72 -21.51
C LEU A 169 65.08 -11.06 -22.27
N ALA A 170 63.93 -10.91 -21.62
CA ALA A 170 62.62 -11.26 -22.16
C ALA A 170 62.11 -10.30 -23.26
N TYR A 171 62.30 -8.99 -23.08
CA TYR A 171 61.65 -7.94 -23.89
C TYR A 171 62.62 -6.93 -24.51
N GLY A 172 63.92 -7.03 -24.24
CA GLY A 172 64.90 -6.07 -24.73
C GLY A 172 64.60 -4.63 -24.26
N GLU A 173 64.69 -3.68 -25.19
CA GLU A 173 64.46 -2.24 -24.93
C GLU A 173 63.03 -1.93 -24.47
N MET A 174 62.06 -2.80 -24.80
CA MET A 174 60.65 -2.61 -24.44
C MET A 174 60.36 -2.88 -22.96
N TRP A 175 61.33 -3.41 -22.20
CA TRP A 175 61.13 -3.77 -20.79
C TRP A 175 60.70 -2.58 -19.94
N THR A 176 61.35 -1.43 -20.09
CA THR A 176 61.04 -0.23 -19.29
C THR A 176 59.59 0.21 -19.48
N ALA A 177 59.10 0.20 -20.73
CA ALA A 177 57.72 0.54 -21.04
C ALA A 177 56.74 -0.48 -20.45
N LYS A 178 57.00 -1.79 -20.61
CA LYS A 178 56.16 -2.85 -20.04
C LYS A 178 56.08 -2.82 -18.51
N LYS A 179 57.21 -2.54 -17.86
CA LYS A 179 57.29 -2.39 -16.40
C LYS A 179 56.47 -1.20 -15.91
N GLN A 180 56.52 -0.07 -16.62
CA GLN A 180 55.72 1.11 -16.28
C GLN A 180 54.22 0.86 -16.51
N GLU A 181 53.84 0.30 -17.65
CA GLU A 181 52.45 -0.07 -17.98
C GLU A 181 51.84 -0.98 -16.91
N PHE A 182 52.61 -1.96 -16.43
CA PHE A 182 52.21 -2.83 -15.33
C PHE A 182 51.94 -2.04 -14.03
N LYS A 183 52.84 -1.13 -13.63
CA LYS A 183 52.66 -0.30 -12.44
C LYS A 183 51.44 0.62 -12.55
N ASP A 184 51.21 1.21 -13.71
CA ASP A 184 50.07 2.10 -13.99
C ASP A 184 48.73 1.33 -13.93
N SER A 185 48.73 0.10 -14.45
CA SER A 185 47.59 -0.82 -14.34
C SER A 185 47.28 -1.19 -12.88
N ASN A 186 48.30 -1.46 -12.09
CA ASN A 186 48.17 -1.74 -10.66
C ASN A 186 47.59 -0.54 -9.89
N TRP A 187 48.08 0.68 -10.14
CA TRP A 187 47.52 1.90 -9.54
C TRP A 187 46.03 2.06 -9.85
N THR A 188 45.65 1.86 -11.11
CA THR A 188 44.27 1.97 -11.58
C THR A 188 43.39 0.90 -10.94
N THR A 189 43.88 -0.32 -10.85
CA THR A 189 43.17 -1.45 -10.22
C THR A 189 42.91 -1.18 -8.75
N HIS A 190 43.94 -0.77 -8.00
CA HIS A 190 43.81 -0.46 -6.57
C HIS A 190 42.81 0.69 -6.32
N ALA A 191 42.88 1.78 -7.11
CA ALA A 191 41.94 2.90 -7.01
C ALA A 191 40.49 2.47 -7.29
N THR A 192 40.29 1.63 -8.32
CA THR A 192 38.96 1.08 -8.65
C THR A 192 38.41 0.25 -7.50
N GLN A 193 39.24 -0.59 -6.87
CA GLN A 193 38.82 -1.43 -5.75
C GLN A 193 38.45 -0.60 -4.52
N ARG A 194 39.15 0.51 -4.24
CA ARG A 194 38.74 1.42 -3.16
C ARG A 194 37.38 2.06 -3.43
N VAL A 195 37.09 2.47 -4.67
CA VAL A 195 35.76 2.99 -5.05
C VAL A 195 34.68 1.92 -4.87
N VAL A 196 34.96 0.68 -5.26
CA VAL A 196 34.03 -0.46 -5.06
C VAL A 196 33.81 -0.72 -3.58
N ALA A 197 34.87 -0.77 -2.77
CA ALA A 197 34.82 -1.04 -1.33
C ALA A 197 34.10 0.07 -0.54
N ALA A 198 34.20 1.33 -0.98
CA ALA A 198 33.53 2.45 -0.34
C ALA A 198 31.99 2.34 -0.41
N ARG A 199 31.45 1.65 -1.43
CA ARG A 199 30.00 1.47 -1.67
C ARG A 199 29.25 2.81 -1.55
N ASP A 200 28.43 2.97 -0.51
CA ASP A 200 27.61 4.14 -0.21
C ASP A 200 28.13 4.94 1.01
N GLY A 201 29.32 4.62 1.51
CA GLY A 201 29.92 5.31 2.65
C GLY A 201 30.40 6.71 2.25
N LEU A 202 29.61 7.75 2.57
CA LEU A 202 29.89 9.13 2.18
C LEU A 202 31.31 9.59 2.57
N GLY A 203 31.74 9.33 3.81
CA GLY A 203 33.09 9.71 4.28
C GLY A 203 34.21 9.02 3.48
N ASN A 204 34.03 7.74 3.14
CA ASN A 204 35.01 6.99 2.34
C ASN A 204 35.07 7.49 0.90
N LEU A 205 33.90 7.79 0.30
CA LEU A 205 33.83 8.36 -1.04
C LEU A 205 34.47 9.75 -1.11
N GLN A 206 34.24 10.61 -0.10
CA GLN A 206 34.89 11.92 0.01
C GLN A 206 36.41 11.80 0.18
N GLN A 207 36.89 10.83 0.95
CA GLN A 207 38.31 10.56 1.06
C GLN A 207 38.92 10.13 -0.28
N ILE A 208 38.22 9.30 -1.06
CA ILE A 208 38.69 8.89 -2.39
C ILE A 208 38.67 10.06 -3.37
N GLU A 209 37.64 10.91 -3.33
CA GLU A 209 37.58 12.15 -4.11
C GLU A 209 38.80 13.04 -3.81
N HIS A 210 39.13 13.22 -2.53
CA HIS A 210 40.34 13.93 -2.10
C HIS A 210 41.61 13.25 -2.64
N ASP A 211 41.75 11.94 -2.45
CA ASP A 211 42.93 11.17 -2.88
C ASP A 211 43.17 11.21 -4.39
N LEU A 212 42.11 11.44 -5.19
CA LEU A 212 42.19 11.59 -6.65
C LEU A 212 42.48 13.02 -7.10
N THR A 213 42.04 14.04 -6.36
CA THR A 213 42.03 15.44 -6.83
C THR A 213 43.03 16.35 -6.15
N ALA A 214 43.30 16.14 -4.86
CA ALA A 214 44.16 17.00 -4.07
C ALA A 214 45.64 16.81 -4.46
N GLU A 215 46.45 17.87 -4.30
CA GLU A 215 47.89 17.82 -4.60
C GLU A 215 48.65 16.85 -3.68
N ASP A 216 48.18 16.69 -2.44
CA ASP A 216 48.65 15.74 -1.43
C ASP A 216 47.86 14.42 -1.43
N GLY A 217 46.96 14.25 -2.40
CA GLY A 217 46.14 13.04 -2.53
C GLY A 217 46.98 11.80 -2.81
N PHE A 218 46.55 10.65 -2.28
CA PHE A 218 47.31 9.40 -2.40
C PHE A 218 47.62 8.98 -3.86
N TYR A 219 46.73 9.30 -4.81
CA TYR A 219 46.91 9.01 -6.23
C TYR A 219 47.47 10.18 -7.04
N ALA A 220 47.83 11.28 -6.38
CA ALA A 220 48.43 12.42 -7.03
C ALA A 220 49.71 11.99 -7.75
N LYS A 221 49.76 12.21 -9.08
CA LYS A 221 50.86 11.83 -9.99
C LYS A 221 51.08 10.32 -10.18
N LYS A 222 50.24 9.46 -9.58
CA LYS A 222 50.33 7.99 -9.74
C LYS A 222 49.36 7.41 -10.77
N LEU A 223 48.31 8.17 -11.12
CA LEU A 223 47.31 7.80 -12.12
C LEU A 223 47.40 8.70 -13.34
N ASP A 224 47.19 8.09 -14.51
CA ASP A 224 46.92 8.77 -15.76
C ASP A 224 45.71 9.73 -15.63
N PRO A 225 45.76 10.93 -16.25
CA PRO A 225 44.68 11.91 -16.15
C PRO A 225 43.32 11.40 -16.61
N GLU A 226 43.25 10.60 -17.67
CA GLU A 226 41.98 10.07 -18.19
C GLU A 226 41.36 9.08 -17.20
N LYS A 227 42.16 8.15 -16.67
CA LYS A 227 41.69 7.17 -15.68
C LYS A 227 41.24 7.82 -14.38
N ARG A 228 41.97 8.83 -13.93
CA ARG A 228 41.60 9.64 -12.76
C ARG A 228 40.25 10.32 -12.95
N ASN A 229 40.01 10.93 -14.11
CA ASN A 229 38.74 11.59 -14.41
C ASN A 229 37.57 10.61 -14.49
N GLN A 230 37.78 9.41 -15.07
CA GLN A 230 36.76 8.35 -15.10
C GLN A 230 36.34 7.90 -13.68
N LEU A 231 37.32 7.70 -12.79
CA LEU A 231 37.08 7.35 -11.38
C LEU A 231 36.41 8.50 -10.62
N LEU A 232 36.86 9.75 -10.84
CA LEU A 232 36.28 10.93 -10.21
C LEU A 232 34.80 11.09 -10.54
N ASN A 233 34.42 11.00 -11.83
CA ASN A 233 33.01 11.08 -12.25
C ASN A 233 32.16 10.00 -11.57
N THR A 234 32.70 8.80 -11.38
CA THR A 234 32.02 7.70 -10.68
C THR A 234 31.84 8.03 -9.19
N VAL A 235 32.89 8.52 -8.53
CA VAL A 235 32.86 8.86 -7.10
C VAL A 235 31.92 10.03 -6.82
N THR A 236 32.04 11.12 -7.57
CA THR A 236 31.17 12.30 -7.41
C THR A 236 29.70 11.96 -7.69
N GLY A 237 29.42 11.12 -8.70
CA GLY A 237 28.08 10.60 -8.97
C GLY A 237 27.48 9.82 -7.78
N ARG A 238 28.27 8.94 -7.14
CA ARG A 238 27.83 8.22 -5.94
C ARG A 238 27.66 9.14 -4.72
N ILE A 239 28.56 10.11 -4.52
CA ILE A 239 28.43 11.11 -3.45
C ILE A 239 27.10 11.86 -3.59
N TYR A 240 26.76 12.31 -4.80
CA TYR A 240 25.48 12.97 -5.07
C TYR A 240 24.30 12.06 -4.75
N GLN A 241 24.32 10.80 -5.21
CA GLN A 241 23.25 9.83 -4.94
C GLN A 241 23.04 9.59 -3.43
N VAL A 242 24.12 9.45 -2.65
CA VAL A 242 24.04 9.25 -1.20
C VAL A 242 23.50 10.49 -0.50
N LYS A 243 23.96 11.70 -0.89
CA LYS A 243 23.45 12.96 -0.33
C LYS A 243 21.95 13.14 -0.62
N GLU A 244 21.53 12.94 -1.87
CA GLU A 244 20.13 12.99 -2.29
C GLU A 244 19.27 11.95 -1.56
N HIS A 245 19.79 10.75 -1.34
CA HIS A 245 19.09 9.72 -0.57
C HIS A 245 18.90 10.16 0.88
N ASN A 246 19.94 10.65 1.54
CA ASN A 246 19.88 11.14 2.91
C ASN A 246 18.93 12.34 3.07
N GLN A 247 18.96 13.29 2.12
CA GLN A 247 18.05 14.42 2.11
C GLN A 247 16.59 13.98 1.95
N ARG A 248 16.28 13.11 0.98
CA ARG A 248 14.93 12.56 0.81
C ARG A 248 14.46 11.78 2.04
N GLN A 249 15.35 11.04 2.70
CA GLN A 249 15.00 10.39 3.97
C GLN A 249 14.68 11.39 5.09
N ALA A 250 15.39 12.51 5.17
CA ALA A 250 15.08 13.59 6.11
C ALA A 250 13.74 14.24 5.78
N GLU A 251 13.49 14.61 4.53
CA GLU A 251 12.21 15.18 4.07
C GLU A 251 11.04 14.22 4.31
N MET A 252 11.22 12.92 4.06
CA MET A 252 10.20 11.92 4.39
C MET A 252 9.90 11.85 5.89
N ARG A 253 10.89 12.08 6.77
CA ARG A 253 10.67 12.15 8.22
C ARG A 253 9.88 13.40 8.59
N GLU A 254 10.20 14.56 8.00
CA GLU A 254 9.45 15.80 8.20
C GLU A 254 7.99 15.67 7.72
N MET A 255 7.74 15.14 6.51
CA MET A 255 6.37 14.90 6.02
C MET A 255 5.58 13.92 6.91
N LYS A 256 6.23 12.91 7.48
CA LYS A 256 5.58 12.00 8.44
C LYS A 256 5.24 12.73 9.74
N ALA A 257 6.10 13.64 10.20
CA ALA A 257 5.83 14.46 11.37
C ALA A 257 4.61 15.37 11.17
N GLU A 258 4.49 16.04 10.01
CA GLU A 258 3.31 16.86 9.68
C GLU A 258 2.01 16.04 9.69
N ARG A 259 2.05 14.82 9.15
CA ARG A 259 0.90 13.90 9.21
C ARG A 259 0.55 13.50 10.64
N ILE A 260 1.55 13.29 11.50
CA ILE A 260 1.32 13.01 12.92
C ILE A 260 0.65 14.21 13.60
N LEU A 261 1.14 15.43 13.36
CA LEU A 261 0.49 16.64 13.90
C LEU A 261 -0.97 16.74 13.43
N THR A 262 -1.25 16.47 12.16
CA THR A 262 -2.62 16.43 11.63
C THR A 262 -3.47 15.35 12.31
N GLN A 263 -2.91 14.19 12.63
CA GLN A 263 -3.61 13.14 13.40
C GLN A 263 -3.91 13.59 14.82
N MET A 264 -2.96 14.25 15.49
CA MET A 264 -3.16 14.84 16.82
C MET A 264 -4.29 15.88 16.78
N ASP A 265 -4.33 16.73 15.76
CA ASP A 265 -5.37 17.74 15.61
C ASP A 265 -6.76 17.13 15.36
N ARG A 266 -6.84 16.06 14.57
CA ARG A 266 -8.09 15.29 14.40
C ARG A 266 -8.53 14.65 15.71
N GLN A 267 -7.61 14.03 16.46
CA GLN A 267 -7.92 13.45 17.76
C GLN A 267 -8.43 14.53 18.74
N ALA A 268 -7.77 15.68 18.80
CA ALA A 268 -8.18 16.81 19.61
C ALA A 268 -9.62 17.26 19.29
N ALA A 269 -9.96 17.34 17.99
CA ALA A 269 -11.30 17.72 17.55
C ALA A 269 -12.40 16.72 17.95
N THR A 270 -12.05 15.47 18.27
CA THR A 270 -13.02 14.49 18.82
C THR A 270 -13.32 14.73 20.30
N GLY A 271 -12.45 15.44 21.02
CA GLY A 271 -12.52 15.57 22.48
C GLY A 271 -12.10 14.32 23.26
N ILE A 272 -11.73 13.22 22.59
CA ILE A 272 -11.33 11.97 23.22
C ILE A 272 -9.82 11.96 23.48
N PRO A 273 -9.34 11.59 24.69
CA PRO A 273 -7.91 11.45 24.97
C PRO A 273 -7.26 10.39 24.06
N PRO A 274 -6.05 10.65 23.53
CA PRO A 274 -5.26 9.61 22.88
C PRO A 274 -4.82 8.55 23.90
N SER A 275 -4.77 7.29 23.45
CA SER A 275 -4.27 6.19 24.28
C SER A 275 -2.78 6.36 24.63
N PRO A 276 -2.28 5.75 25.72
CA PRO A 276 -0.85 5.80 26.03
C PRO A 276 0.05 5.28 24.89
N ALA A 277 -0.41 4.28 24.15
CA ALA A 277 0.31 3.72 23.00
C ALA A 277 0.40 4.72 21.83
N GLU A 278 -0.68 5.45 21.56
CA GLU A 278 -0.69 6.51 20.53
C GLU A 278 0.20 7.68 20.94
N GLN A 279 0.16 8.09 22.21
CA GLN A 279 1.02 9.14 22.73
C GLN A 279 2.50 8.81 22.54
N GLN A 280 2.92 7.57 22.86
CA GLN A 280 4.29 7.09 22.63
C GLN A 280 4.64 7.06 21.15
N ARG A 281 3.73 6.59 20.29
CA ARG A 281 3.92 6.54 18.84
C ARG A 281 4.14 7.94 18.25
N TRP A 282 3.34 8.92 18.67
CA TRP A 282 3.48 10.30 18.23
C TRP A 282 4.78 10.92 18.71
N GLN A 283 5.12 10.74 19.99
CA GLN A 283 6.38 11.25 20.54
C GLN A 283 7.60 10.69 19.80
N ALA A 284 7.62 9.37 19.56
CA ALA A 284 8.71 8.72 18.82
C ALA A 284 8.79 9.19 17.35
N GLY A 285 7.63 9.38 16.70
CA GLY A 285 7.58 9.82 15.30
C GLY A 285 7.94 11.30 15.08
N LEU A 286 7.80 12.15 16.09
CA LEU A 286 8.21 13.56 16.08
C LEU A 286 9.64 13.77 16.58
N SER A 287 10.20 12.81 17.31
CA SER A 287 11.56 12.93 17.86
C SER A 287 12.60 13.07 16.75
N GLY A 288 13.45 14.09 16.84
CA GLY A 288 14.52 14.34 15.87
C GLY A 288 14.06 14.99 14.55
N THR A 289 12.83 15.50 14.49
CA THR A 289 12.33 16.36 13.40
C THR A 289 12.21 17.82 13.86
N SER A 290 11.95 18.73 12.92
CA SER A 290 11.70 20.15 13.24
C SER A 290 10.47 20.35 14.16
N ALA A 291 9.52 19.41 14.12
CA ALA A 291 8.28 19.45 14.89
C ALA A 291 8.37 18.82 16.30
N ALA A 292 9.55 18.39 16.75
CA ALA A 292 9.70 17.72 18.05
C ALA A 292 9.15 18.55 19.24
N GLY A 293 9.27 19.88 19.16
CA GLY A 293 8.76 20.80 20.19
C GLY A 293 7.23 20.93 20.24
N GLU A 294 6.53 20.61 19.15
CA GLU A 294 5.07 20.77 19.04
C GLU A 294 4.30 19.72 19.84
N TYR A 295 4.92 18.57 20.13
CA TYR A 295 4.25 17.45 20.81
C TYR A 295 3.63 17.87 22.15
N ASN A 296 4.41 18.50 23.03
CA ASN A 296 3.94 18.90 24.36
C ASN A 296 2.83 19.95 24.28
N THR A 297 2.96 20.90 23.35
CA THR A 297 1.93 21.92 23.08
C THR A 297 0.62 21.27 22.68
N ARG A 298 0.66 20.34 21.71
CA ARG A 298 -0.54 19.62 21.23
C ARG A 298 -1.18 18.77 22.31
N ILE A 299 -0.39 18.12 23.17
CA ILE A 299 -0.91 17.36 24.33
C ILE A 299 -1.60 18.28 25.34
N ALA A 300 -1.02 19.44 25.65
CA ALA A 300 -1.63 20.42 26.54
C ALA A 300 -2.96 20.96 25.99
N GLU A 301 -3.02 21.25 24.69
CA GLU A 301 -4.23 21.68 24.00
C GLU A 301 -5.33 20.61 24.03
N MET A 302 -4.99 19.33 23.82
CA MET A 302 -5.94 18.22 23.96
C MET A 302 -6.51 18.11 25.38
N ASN A 303 -5.68 18.30 26.40
CA ASN A 303 -6.13 18.30 27.80
C ASN A 303 -7.05 19.49 28.09
N GLN A 304 -6.77 20.66 27.51
CA GLN A 304 -7.65 21.83 27.61
C GLN A 304 -9.02 21.54 26.98
N VAL A 305 -9.07 20.94 25.79
CA VAL A 305 -10.34 20.54 25.15
C VAL A 305 -11.14 19.63 26.08
N GLN A 306 -10.52 18.59 26.65
CA GLN A 306 -11.19 17.68 27.58
C GLN A 306 -11.73 18.40 28.83
N GLN A 307 -10.95 19.33 29.38
CA GLN A 307 -11.39 20.09 30.54
C GLN A 307 -12.62 20.93 30.22
N VAL A 308 -12.64 21.60 29.06
CA VAL A 308 -13.80 22.39 28.63
C VAL A 308 -15.00 21.49 28.38
N LEU A 309 -14.83 20.35 27.69
CA LEU A 309 -15.94 19.43 27.41
C LEU A 309 -16.60 18.85 28.67
N ARG A 310 -15.93 18.84 29.83
CA ARG A 310 -16.51 18.43 31.12
C ARG A 310 -17.40 19.49 31.76
N LEU A 311 -17.33 20.74 31.31
CA LEU A 311 -18.22 21.81 31.78
C LEU A 311 -19.68 21.58 31.27
N PRO A 312 -20.69 22.22 31.88
CA PRO A 312 -22.02 22.35 31.29
C PRO A 312 -21.97 22.99 29.89
N ILE A 313 -22.89 22.61 28.99
CA ILE A 313 -22.90 23.07 27.58
C ILE A 313 -22.91 24.60 27.47
N LEU A 314 -23.67 25.29 28.33
CA LEU A 314 -23.69 26.75 28.34
C LEU A 314 -22.32 27.35 28.69
N GLU A 315 -21.62 26.77 29.66
CA GLU A 315 -20.29 27.21 30.07
C GLU A 315 -19.24 26.90 28.99
N GLN A 316 -19.40 25.81 28.24
CA GLN A 316 -18.55 25.51 27.07
C GLN A 316 -18.64 26.62 26.02
N GLN A 317 -19.87 27.05 25.68
CA GLN A 317 -20.10 28.14 24.72
C GLN A 317 -19.55 29.47 25.24
N GLN A 318 -19.79 29.80 26.52
CA GLN A 318 -19.24 30.99 27.14
C GLN A 318 -17.70 31.01 27.13
N TYR A 319 -17.07 29.85 27.36
CA TYR A 319 -15.62 29.72 27.27
C TYR A 319 -15.13 29.99 25.85
N LEU A 320 -15.79 29.41 24.83
CA LEU A 320 -15.46 29.62 23.42
C LEU A 320 -15.60 31.09 23.02
N ASP A 321 -16.69 31.74 23.42
CA ASP A 321 -16.95 33.15 23.12
C ASP A 321 -15.94 34.07 23.80
N LYS A 322 -15.55 33.77 25.05
CA LYS A 322 -14.49 34.49 25.75
C LYS A 322 -13.15 34.39 25.02
N GLN A 323 -12.79 33.21 24.53
CA GLN A 323 -11.56 33.01 23.75
C GLN A 323 -11.62 33.77 22.41
N ARG A 324 -12.76 33.73 21.71
CA ARG A 324 -12.98 34.51 20.47
C ARG A 324 -12.82 36.00 20.70
N GLN A 325 -13.41 36.54 21.77
CA GLN A 325 -13.29 37.95 22.14
C GLN A 325 -11.83 38.32 22.46
N GLN A 326 -11.10 37.47 23.19
CA GLN A 326 -9.69 37.72 23.48
C GLN A 326 -8.83 37.78 22.21
N LEU A 327 -9.05 36.89 21.25
CA LEU A 327 -8.34 36.93 19.97
C LEU A 327 -8.74 38.13 19.11
N ALA A 328 -10.01 38.55 19.17
CA ALA A 328 -10.49 39.73 18.45
C ALA A 328 -9.89 41.04 19.00
N ILE A 329 -9.70 41.14 20.32
CA ILE A 329 -9.17 42.35 20.98
C ILE A 329 -7.64 42.43 20.87
N ASN A 330 -6.94 41.33 21.16
CA ASN A 330 -5.48 41.33 21.30
C ASN A 330 -4.74 40.91 20.03
N GLY A 331 -5.47 40.45 19.00
CA GLY A 331 -4.90 39.68 17.90
C GLY A 331 -4.54 38.25 18.33
N GLY A 332 -4.50 37.33 17.37
CA GLY A 332 -4.20 35.92 17.62
C GLY A 332 -3.09 35.39 16.72
N SER A 333 -2.21 34.55 17.27
CA SER A 333 -1.27 33.76 16.46
C SER A 333 -2.00 32.65 15.71
N VAL A 334 -1.40 32.14 14.63
CA VAL A 334 -1.95 31.01 13.86
C VAL A 334 -2.21 29.80 14.77
N ALA A 335 -1.32 29.52 15.72
CA ALA A 335 -1.49 28.43 16.68
C ALA A 335 -2.72 28.62 17.58
N GLN A 336 -2.96 29.84 18.06
CA GLN A 336 -4.11 30.17 18.89
C GLN A 336 -5.43 30.02 18.13
N VAL A 337 -5.49 30.47 16.88
CA VAL A 337 -6.67 30.31 16.01
C VAL A 337 -6.94 28.82 15.75
N THR A 338 -5.91 28.03 15.47
CA THR A 338 -6.06 26.58 15.26
C THR A 338 -6.53 25.85 16.53
N ASN A 339 -6.04 26.25 17.71
CA ASN A 339 -6.55 25.71 18.99
C ASN A 339 -8.03 26.07 19.21
N LEU A 340 -8.41 27.31 18.94
CA LEU A 340 -9.80 27.74 19.04
C LEU A 340 -10.72 26.96 18.10
N ASN A 341 -10.29 26.72 16.86
CA ASN A 341 -11.06 25.93 15.89
C ASN A 341 -11.24 24.49 16.36
N ARG A 342 -10.19 23.86 16.90
CA ARG A 342 -10.29 22.50 17.50
C ARG A 342 -11.28 22.45 18.65
N LEU A 343 -11.21 23.45 19.54
CA LEU A 343 -12.13 23.56 20.66
C LEU A 343 -13.57 23.72 20.17
N GLN A 344 -13.81 24.60 19.18
CA GLN A 344 -15.12 24.79 18.57
C GLN A 344 -15.65 23.47 17.99
N SER A 345 -14.88 22.79 17.14
CA SER A 345 -15.30 21.53 16.52
C SER A 345 -15.59 20.43 17.55
N ALA A 346 -14.81 20.39 18.64
CA ALA A 346 -15.04 19.45 19.74
C ALA A 346 -16.35 19.75 20.49
N ILE A 347 -16.62 21.03 20.78
CA ILE A 347 -17.88 21.45 21.42
C ILE A 347 -19.08 21.15 20.51
N GLU A 348 -19.00 21.50 19.23
CA GLU A 348 -20.06 21.24 18.25
C GLU A 348 -20.35 19.74 18.13
N SER A 349 -19.29 18.92 18.05
CA SER A 349 -19.41 17.46 18.00
C SER A 349 -20.02 16.88 19.28
N ASN A 350 -19.63 17.41 20.44
CA ASN A 350 -20.17 17.00 21.74
C ASN A 350 -21.65 17.38 21.89
N VAL A 351 -22.06 18.57 21.43
CA VAL A 351 -23.46 18.99 21.40
C VAL A 351 -24.27 18.13 20.44
N LYS A 352 -23.73 17.83 19.25
CA LYS A 352 -24.37 16.94 18.28
C LYS A 352 -24.59 15.55 18.88
N LEU A 353 -23.58 14.98 19.54
CA LEU A 353 -23.69 13.69 20.21
C LEU A 353 -24.78 13.70 21.27
N MET A 354 -24.86 14.74 22.11
CA MET A 354 -25.95 14.88 23.09
C MET A 354 -27.34 14.92 22.45
N LYS A 355 -27.45 15.54 21.27
CA LYS A 355 -28.71 15.70 20.53
C LYS A 355 -29.12 14.45 19.75
N GLU A 356 -28.18 13.64 19.30
CA GLU A 356 -28.43 12.52 18.38
C GLU A 356 -28.21 11.14 19.03
N ASP A 357 -27.20 11.00 19.88
CA ASP A 357 -26.85 9.79 20.63
C ASP A 357 -26.54 10.12 22.11
N PRO A 358 -27.58 10.38 22.92
CA PRO A 358 -27.41 10.78 24.31
C PRO A 358 -26.74 9.68 25.17
N LEU A 359 -26.92 8.40 24.84
CA LEU A 359 -26.32 7.31 25.61
C LEU A 359 -24.80 7.27 25.43
N THR A 360 -24.31 7.44 24.19
CA THR A 360 -22.86 7.56 23.94
C THR A 360 -22.29 8.83 24.57
N PHE A 361 -23.02 9.95 24.52
CA PHE A 361 -22.61 11.16 25.24
C PHE A 361 -22.46 10.93 26.76
N ASN A 362 -23.40 10.20 27.38
CA ASN A 362 -23.35 9.91 28.81
C ASN A 362 -22.18 8.99 29.18
N SER A 363 -21.95 7.94 28.38
CA SER A 363 -20.87 6.98 28.64
C SER A 363 -19.50 7.64 28.55
N MET A 364 -19.30 8.56 27.60
CA MET A 364 -18.06 9.33 27.48
C MET A 364 -17.77 10.21 28.70
N ARG A 365 -18.79 10.66 29.45
CA ARG A 365 -18.61 11.52 30.63
C ARG A 365 -18.48 10.74 31.92
N THR A 366 -19.25 9.67 32.05
CA THR A 366 -19.34 8.88 33.29
C THR A 366 -18.36 7.71 33.30
N GLY A 367 -17.80 7.33 32.14
CA GLY A 367 -17.03 6.11 31.97
C GLY A 367 -17.87 4.83 32.10
N THR A 368 -19.19 4.96 32.27
CA THR A 368 -20.12 3.85 32.43
C THR A 368 -20.93 3.72 31.15
N ASP A 369 -20.71 2.64 30.41
CA ASP A 369 -21.45 2.37 29.19
C ASP A 369 -22.71 1.54 29.49
N VAL A 370 -23.75 1.69 28.65
CA VAL A 370 -24.93 0.84 28.72
C VAL A 370 -24.67 -0.48 27.99
N GLU A 371 -25.11 -1.59 28.58
CA GLU A 371 -25.02 -2.91 27.96
C GLU A 371 -25.74 -2.94 26.61
N PRO A 372 -25.21 -3.61 25.57
CA PRO A 372 -25.87 -3.72 24.27
C PRO A 372 -27.30 -4.27 24.36
N LEU A 373 -28.18 -3.74 23.51
CA LEU A 373 -29.58 -4.14 23.48
C LEU A 373 -29.71 -5.60 23.01
N ASP A 374 -30.31 -6.45 23.83
CA ASP A 374 -30.61 -7.84 23.48
C ASP A 374 -32.04 -7.94 22.94
N ILE A 375 -32.14 -8.17 21.63
CA ILE A 375 -33.41 -8.43 20.94
C ILE A 375 -33.63 -9.92 20.67
N SER A 376 -32.71 -10.78 21.11
CA SER A 376 -32.84 -12.22 20.94
C SER A 376 -33.99 -12.73 21.82
N GLY A 377 -34.93 -13.46 21.22
CA GLY A 377 -36.11 -13.94 21.94
C GLY A 377 -37.24 -12.93 22.10
N ILE A 378 -37.33 -11.87 21.27
CA ILE A 378 -38.49 -10.94 21.27
C ILE A 378 -39.85 -11.63 21.08
N SER A 379 -39.86 -12.84 20.54
CA SER A 379 -41.05 -13.70 20.40
C SER A 379 -41.46 -14.41 21.70
N THR A 380 -40.64 -14.36 22.75
CA THR A 380 -40.87 -14.99 24.05
C THR A 380 -41.20 -13.94 25.13
N PRO A 381 -42.05 -14.25 26.12
CA PRO A 381 -42.34 -13.34 27.23
C PRO A 381 -41.08 -12.91 27.99
N GLU A 382 -40.14 -13.83 28.22
CA GLU A 382 -38.91 -13.58 28.97
C GLU A 382 -37.98 -12.63 28.20
N GLY A 383 -37.82 -12.83 26.89
CA GLY A 383 -37.04 -11.92 26.04
C GLY A 383 -37.67 -10.53 25.93
N GLN A 384 -38.99 -10.44 25.84
CA GLN A 384 -39.70 -9.16 25.88
C GLN A 384 -39.49 -8.41 27.20
N GLN A 385 -39.57 -9.12 28.33
CA GLN A 385 -39.36 -8.51 29.64
C GLN A 385 -37.93 -7.97 29.79
N ARG A 386 -36.92 -8.74 29.36
CA ARG A 386 -35.51 -8.30 29.37
C ARG A 386 -35.32 -7.03 28.54
N LEU A 387 -35.91 -6.98 27.34
CA LEU A 387 -35.84 -5.80 26.49
C LEU A 387 -36.50 -4.58 27.16
N VAL A 388 -37.65 -4.77 27.81
CA VAL A 388 -38.34 -3.71 28.57
C VAL A 388 -37.47 -3.18 29.70
N GLU A 389 -36.82 -4.06 30.47
CA GLU A 389 -35.92 -3.69 31.57
C GLU A 389 -34.69 -2.91 31.08
N GLN A 390 -34.03 -3.38 30.00
CA GLN A 390 -32.90 -2.68 29.39
C GLN A 390 -33.29 -1.29 28.89
N LEU A 391 -34.42 -1.18 28.18
CA LEU A 391 -34.92 0.09 27.66
C LEU A 391 -35.36 1.05 28.78
N GLY A 392 -35.97 0.52 29.85
CA GLY A 392 -36.38 1.32 31.01
C GLY A 392 -35.21 2.06 31.64
N GLY A 393 -34.13 1.34 31.99
CA GLY A 393 -32.92 1.96 32.55
C GLY A 393 -32.25 2.97 31.61
N ARG A 394 -32.34 2.74 30.30
CA ARG A 394 -31.84 3.68 29.28
C ARG A 394 -32.70 4.93 29.17
N TYR A 395 -34.03 4.81 29.24
CA TYR A 395 -34.92 5.97 29.32
C TYR A 395 -34.66 6.80 30.59
N ASP A 396 -34.42 6.15 31.73
CA ASP A 396 -34.06 6.85 32.97
C ASP A 396 -32.76 7.64 32.81
N THR A 397 -31.76 7.04 32.16
CA THR A 397 -30.49 7.72 31.82
C THR A 397 -30.73 8.94 30.95
N VAL A 398 -31.47 8.79 29.85
CA VAL A 398 -31.79 9.87 28.91
C VAL A 398 -32.60 10.99 29.59
N ASN A 399 -33.56 10.63 30.44
CA ASN A 399 -34.37 11.61 31.17
C ASN A 399 -33.57 12.36 32.24
N ALA A 400 -32.65 11.68 32.93
CA ALA A 400 -31.71 12.31 33.83
C ALA A 400 -30.82 13.32 33.09
N MET A 401 -30.33 12.97 31.89
CA MET A 401 -29.59 13.89 31.04
C MET A 401 -30.45 15.08 30.59
N ARG A 402 -31.69 14.86 30.16
CA ARG A 402 -32.63 15.95 29.81
C ARG A 402 -32.86 16.90 30.98
N LYS A 403 -32.88 16.40 32.21
CA LYS A 403 -32.96 17.23 33.42
C LYS A 403 -31.69 18.04 33.65
N ALA A 404 -30.52 17.47 33.38
CA ALA A 404 -29.23 18.12 33.59
C ALA A 404 -28.87 19.14 32.48
N TYR A 405 -29.16 18.83 31.23
CA TYR A 405 -28.71 19.59 30.05
C TYR A 405 -29.86 20.26 29.26
N GLY A 406 -31.11 19.98 29.63
CA GLY A 406 -32.28 20.61 29.03
C GLY A 406 -32.94 19.80 27.91
N PRO A 407 -33.94 20.39 27.23
CA PRO A 407 -34.83 19.69 26.30
C PRO A 407 -34.17 19.28 24.97
N GLU A 408 -32.99 19.83 24.68
CA GLU A 408 -32.19 19.56 23.47
C GLU A 408 -31.64 18.13 23.40
N VAL A 409 -31.45 17.46 24.54
CA VAL A 409 -31.01 16.05 24.58
C VAL A 409 -32.11 15.19 23.95
N ALA A 410 -31.82 14.37 22.94
CA ALA A 410 -32.84 13.50 22.33
C ALA A 410 -33.51 12.57 23.35
N ARG A 411 -34.78 12.21 23.11
CA ARG A 411 -35.54 11.26 23.94
C ARG A 411 -35.31 9.79 23.55
N VAL A 412 -34.28 9.51 22.76
CA VAL A 412 -34.06 8.20 22.14
C VAL A 412 -33.15 7.36 23.04
N PRO A 413 -33.59 6.19 23.55
CA PRO A 413 -32.82 5.33 24.47
C PRO A 413 -31.95 4.31 23.71
N LEU A 414 -31.47 4.66 22.52
CA LEU A 414 -30.79 3.74 21.60
C LEU A 414 -29.51 4.37 21.08
N LYS A 415 -28.42 3.60 21.07
CA LYS A 415 -27.19 3.97 20.36
C LYS A 415 -27.40 3.91 18.85
N GLU A 416 -26.59 4.63 18.08
CA GLU A 416 -26.70 4.69 16.62
C GLU A 416 -26.66 3.30 15.94
N GLY A 417 -25.75 2.43 16.37
CA GLY A 417 -25.65 1.06 15.83
C GLY A 417 -26.90 0.21 16.13
N GLU A 418 -27.52 0.42 17.28
CA GLU A 418 -28.75 -0.30 17.68
C GLU A 418 -29.98 0.22 16.94
N GLN A 419 -30.04 1.54 16.68
CA GLN A 419 -31.08 2.13 15.85
C GLN A 419 -31.04 1.53 14.44
N THR A 420 -29.85 1.40 13.86
CA THR A 420 -29.65 0.78 12.54
C THR A 420 -30.08 -0.69 12.54
N MET A 421 -29.67 -1.46 13.57
CA MET A 421 -30.07 -2.86 13.74
C MET A 421 -31.59 -3.02 13.87
N LEU A 422 -32.22 -2.26 14.76
CA LEU A 422 -33.67 -2.32 14.98
C LEU A 422 -34.46 -1.87 13.75
N LYS A 423 -33.97 -0.85 13.02
CA LYS A 423 -34.60 -0.40 11.78
C LYS A 423 -34.56 -1.48 10.70
N ALA A 424 -33.44 -2.17 10.56
CA ALA A 424 -33.33 -3.32 9.66
C ALA A 424 -34.24 -4.49 10.09
N ALA A 425 -34.29 -4.79 11.40
CA ALA A 425 -35.17 -5.81 11.95
C ALA A 425 -36.66 -5.49 11.70
N LEU A 426 -37.08 -4.24 11.89
CA LEU A 426 -38.45 -3.79 11.61
C LEU A 426 -38.81 -3.90 10.12
N LEU A 427 -37.87 -3.64 9.22
CA LEU A 427 -38.10 -3.78 7.77
C LEU A 427 -38.34 -5.23 7.35
N GLN A 428 -37.66 -6.19 7.99
CA GLN A 428 -37.77 -7.62 7.68
C GLN A 428 -38.86 -8.34 8.46
N ALA A 429 -39.28 -7.78 9.60
CA ALA A 429 -40.27 -8.37 10.49
C ALA A 429 -41.67 -8.46 9.87
N ASP A 430 -42.40 -9.52 10.24
CA ASP A 430 -43.84 -9.59 10.03
C ASP A 430 -44.60 -8.65 10.99
N ASP A 431 -45.88 -8.41 10.71
CA ASP A 431 -46.66 -7.41 11.45
C ASP A 431 -46.78 -7.74 12.94
N ASN A 432 -46.85 -9.03 13.29
CA ASN A 432 -46.89 -9.45 14.69
C ASN A 432 -45.57 -9.13 15.41
N THR A 433 -44.42 -9.44 14.80
CA THR A 433 -43.11 -9.11 15.39
C THR A 433 -42.90 -7.59 15.48
N LYS A 434 -43.35 -6.81 14.49
CA LYS A 434 -43.34 -5.34 14.56
C LYS A 434 -44.12 -4.82 15.78
N LEU A 435 -45.34 -5.34 16.01
CA LEU A 435 -46.15 -4.96 17.17
C LEU A 435 -45.54 -5.42 18.49
N GLN A 436 -44.86 -6.56 18.54
CA GLN A 436 -44.13 -7.00 19.74
C GLN A 436 -42.96 -6.07 20.07
N ILE A 437 -42.18 -5.64 19.06
CA ILE A 437 -41.10 -4.67 19.24
C ILE A 437 -41.65 -3.33 19.74
N PHE A 438 -42.68 -2.78 19.08
CA PHE A 438 -43.32 -1.54 19.54
C PHE A 438 -43.99 -1.70 20.90
N GLY A 439 -44.54 -2.86 21.22
CA GLY A 439 -45.12 -3.18 22.52
C GLY A 439 -44.07 -3.16 23.63
N ALA A 440 -42.88 -3.70 23.40
CA ALA A 440 -41.77 -3.63 24.35
C ALA A 440 -41.28 -2.19 24.52
N LEU A 441 -41.08 -1.45 23.43
CA LEU A 441 -40.74 -0.02 23.46
C LEU A 441 -41.78 0.79 24.23
N ALA A 442 -43.06 0.49 24.04
CA ALA A 442 -44.17 1.18 24.69
C ALA A 442 -44.23 0.92 26.19
N LYS A 443 -44.02 -0.33 26.62
CA LYS A 443 -43.98 -0.70 28.04
C LYS A 443 -42.80 -0.05 28.77
N ALA A 444 -41.67 0.14 28.09
CA ALA A 444 -40.49 0.76 28.66
C ALA A 444 -40.54 2.30 28.66
N ALA A 445 -41.26 2.91 27.72
CA ALA A 445 -41.30 4.36 27.56
C ALA A 445 -42.10 5.04 28.70
N PRO A 446 -41.50 5.99 29.45
CA PRO A 446 -42.20 6.66 30.55
C PRO A 446 -43.35 7.55 30.09
N THR A 447 -43.22 8.18 28.92
CA THR A 447 -44.24 9.05 28.35
C THR A 447 -44.49 8.75 26.88
N GLY A 448 -45.66 9.16 26.38
CA GLY A 448 -45.97 9.06 24.95
C GLY A 448 -45.02 9.88 24.07
N ALA A 449 -44.40 10.93 24.61
CA ALA A 449 -43.39 11.70 23.88
C ALA A 449 -42.07 10.94 23.75
N ASP A 450 -41.68 10.17 24.77
CA ASP A 450 -40.48 9.32 24.75
C ASP A 450 -40.68 8.17 23.76
N PHE A 451 -41.83 7.50 23.82
CA PHE A 451 -42.20 6.48 22.85
C PHE A 451 -42.23 7.05 21.41
N ALA A 452 -42.91 8.18 21.20
CA ALA A 452 -43.03 8.78 19.87
C ALA A 452 -41.67 9.14 19.26
N ALA A 453 -40.75 9.67 20.07
CA ALA A 453 -39.40 9.98 19.61
C ALA A 453 -38.64 8.72 19.16
N THR A 454 -38.69 7.65 19.96
CA THR A 454 -38.06 6.37 19.64
C THR A 454 -38.70 5.68 18.44
N ALA A 455 -40.04 5.66 18.35
CA ALA A 455 -40.74 5.09 17.21
C ALA A 455 -40.40 5.85 15.92
N LYS A 456 -40.32 7.19 15.99
CA LYS A 456 -39.94 8.03 14.85
C LYS A 456 -38.49 7.81 14.44
N SER A 457 -37.54 7.64 15.36
CA SER A 457 -36.13 7.39 14.98
C SER A 457 -35.97 6.06 14.23
N LEU A 458 -36.79 5.05 14.57
CA LEU A 458 -36.74 3.73 13.95
C LEU A 458 -37.51 3.65 12.62
N ALA A 459 -38.63 4.36 12.48
CA ALA A 459 -39.56 4.17 11.35
C ALA A 459 -40.00 5.49 10.68
N ALA A 460 -39.14 6.52 10.67
CA ALA A 460 -39.44 7.84 10.07
C ALA A 460 -39.97 7.77 8.62
N ASP A 461 -39.48 6.81 7.83
CA ASP A 461 -39.86 6.54 6.45
C ASP A 461 -41.16 5.72 6.31
N GLN A 462 -41.73 5.25 7.42
CA GLN A 462 -42.95 4.44 7.47
C GLN A 462 -43.98 5.09 8.42
N PRO A 463 -44.65 6.17 8.00
CA PRO A 463 -45.54 6.94 8.87
C PRO A 463 -46.71 6.11 9.43
N VAL A 464 -47.25 5.15 8.67
CA VAL A 464 -48.31 4.25 9.14
C VAL A 464 -47.79 3.25 10.17
N THR A 465 -46.57 2.74 10.01
CA THR A 465 -45.90 1.90 11.03
C THR A 465 -45.72 2.67 12.34
N VAL A 466 -45.33 3.95 12.28
CA VAL A 466 -45.23 4.83 13.46
C VAL A 466 -46.62 5.03 14.09
N LEU A 467 -47.66 5.26 13.29
CA LEU A 467 -49.03 5.36 13.78
C LEU A 467 -49.50 4.07 14.48
N ALA A 468 -49.18 2.91 13.93
CA ALA A 468 -49.50 1.62 14.53
C ALA A 468 -48.78 1.44 15.88
N GLY A 469 -47.50 1.82 15.97
CA GLY A 469 -46.76 1.86 17.22
C GLY A 469 -47.40 2.81 18.24
N MET A 470 -47.82 4.01 17.82
CA MET A 470 -48.51 4.97 18.71
C MET A 470 -49.85 4.45 19.20
N ALA A 471 -50.62 3.79 18.32
CA ALA A 471 -51.86 3.13 18.68
C ALA A 471 -51.61 1.99 19.66
N GLN A 472 -50.50 1.25 19.51
CA GLN A 472 -50.09 0.17 20.41
C GLN A 472 -49.74 0.73 21.79
N PHE A 473 -48.98 1.83 21.85
CA PHE A 473 -48.64 2.52 23.10
C PHE A 473 -49.88 2.97 23.87
N ARG A 474 -50.88 3.49 23.15
CA ARG A 474 -52.14 3.94 23.75
C ARG A 474 -53.15 2.81 24.00
N GLY A 475 -52.88 1.60 23.52
CA GLY A 475 -53.81 0.47 23.60
C GLY A 475 -55.12 0.70 22.84
N LEU A 476 -55.07 1.38 21.70
CA LEU A 476 -56.28 1.79 20.97
C LEU A 476 -57.04 0.58 20.42
N LYS A 477 -58.37 0.61 20.61
CA LYS A 477 -59.32 -0.36 20.07
C LYS A 477 -60.46 0.37 19.35
N GLY A 478 -61.01 -0.24 18.31
CA GLY A 478 -62.27 0.20 17.70
C GLY A 478 -63.44 0.05 18.67
N THR A 479 -64.57 0.68 18.34
CA THR A 479 -65.82 0.58 19.13
C THR A 479 -66.35 -0.85 19.24
N ASP A 480 -66.03 -1.69 18.26
CA ASP A 480 -66.33 -3.12 18.17
C ASP A 480 -65.24 -4.02 18.79
N GLY A 481 -64.20 -3.45 19.39
CA GLY A 481 -63.05 -4.18 19.93
C GLY A 481 -61.93 -4.46 18.92
N THR A 482 -62.04 -3.97 17.68
CA THR A 482 -61.02 -4.13 16.64
C THR A 482 -59.65 -3.62 17.10
N ASP A 483 -58.59 -4.38 16.81
CA ASP A 483 -57.21 -3.99 17.14
C ASP A 483 -56.69 -2.96 16.12
N VAL A 484 -56.71 -1.68 16.52
CA VAL A 484 -56.30 -0.55 15.66
C VAL A 484 -54.85 -0.69 15.16
N PRO A 485 -53.85 -1.00 16.02
CA PRO A 485 -52.48 -1.26 15.57
C PRO A 485 -52.39 -2.33 14.47
N LYS A 486 -53.08 -3.46 14.66
CA LYS A 486 -53.09 -4.55 13.68
C LYS A 486 -53.74 -4.15 12.36
N MET A 487 -54.84 -3.39 12.40
CA MET A 487 -55.52 -2.92 11.19
C MET A 487 -54.71 -1.89 10.41
N LEU A 488 -53.97 -1.01 11.10
CA LEU A 488 -53.05 -0.08 10.46
C LEU A 488 -51.96 -0.81 9.66
N LEU A 489 -51.31 -1.81 10.26
CA LEU A 489 -50.27 -2.58 9.58
C LEU A 489 -50.82 -3.43 8.43
N LEU A 490 -51.97 -4.08 8.63
CA LEU A 490 -52.64 -4.84 7.57
C LEU A 490 -52.97 -3.92 6.38
N GLY A 491 -53.57 -2.76 6.65
CA GLY A 491 -53.89 -1.78 5.63
C GLY A 491 -52.67 -1.28 4.88
N GLN A 492 -51.59 -0.96 5.59
CA GLN A 492 -50.32 -0.54 4.98
C GLN A 492 -49.76 -1.63 4.04
N LYS A 493 -49.81 -2.89 4.46
CA LYS A 493 -49.35 -4.02 3.64
C LYS A 493 -50.16 -4.12 2.34
N VAL A 494 -51.49 -4.11 2.45
CA VAL A 494 -52.40 -4.17 1.30
C VAL A 494 -52.22 -2.97 0.36
N LEU A 495 -52.02 -1.77 0.92
CA LEU A 495 -51.69 -0.55 0.16
C LEU A 495 -50.38 -0.69 -0.63
N ALA A 496 -49.38 -1.38 -0.07
CA ALA A 496 -48.07 -1.55 -0.69
C ALA A 496 -48.05 -2.66 -1.75
N ASP A 497 -48.63 -3.83 -1.46
CA ASP A 497 -48.59 -5.01 -2.34
C ASP A 497 -49.74 -5.07 -3.36
N LYS A 498 -50.78 -4.24 -3.17
CA LYS A 498 -52.01 -4.21 -3.98
C LYS A 498 -52.71 -5.57 -4.05
N SER A 499 -52.65 -6.34 -2.96
CA SER A 499 -53.20 -7.71 -2.90
C SER A 499 -54.72 -7.78 -3.09
N THR A 500 -55.44 -6.70 -2.84
CA THR A 500 -56.88 -6.58 -3.06
C THR A 500 -57.20 -5.34 -3.90
N PRO A 501 -58.22 -5.37 -4.77
CA PRO A 501 -58.72 -4.17 -5.45
C PRO A 501 -59.10 -3.07 -4.44
N GLN A 502 -58.69 -1.82 -4.70
CA GLN A 502 -58.82 -0.70 -3.77
C GLN A 502 -59.73 0.39 -4.31
N PRO A 503 -60.42 1.13 -3.42
CA PRO A 503 -61.12 2.35 -3.81
C PRO A 503 -60.16 3.38 -4.41
N LYS A 504 -60.68 4.24 -5.29
CA LYS A 504 -59.91 5.36 -5.83
C LYS A 504 -59.53 6.34 -4.72
N GLU A 505 -58.34 6.93 -4.83
CA GLU A 505 -57.82 7.89 -3.84
C GLU A 505 -58.77 9.08 -3.63
N ASP A 506 -59.37 9.61 -4.70
CA ASP A 506 -60.32 10.73 -4.61
C ASP A 506 -61.57 10.37 -3.78
N MET A 507 -62.02 9.12 -3.82
CA MET A 507 -63.16 8.66 -3.03
C MET A 507 -62.81 8.54 -1.55
N LEU A 508 -61.61 8.02 -1.25
CA LEU A 508 -61.09 7.96 0.12
C LEU A 508 -60.92 9.37 0.71
N ARG A 509 -60.38 10.30 -0.08
CA ARG A 509 -60.23 11.71 0.32
C ARG A 509 -61.58 12.37 0.58
N ALA A 510 -62.54 12.22 -0.34
CA ALA A 510 -63.88 12.77 -0.19
C ALA A 510 -64.59 12.22 1.06
N ALA A 511 -64.54 10.90 1.28
CA ALA A 511 -65.13 10.28 2.48
C ALA A 511 -64.47 10.78 3.78
N PHE A 512 -63.14 10.88 3.81
CA PHE A 512 -62.44 11.45 4.96
C PHE A 512 -62.84 12.90 5.22
N ASP A 513 -62.85 13.73 4.18
CA ASP A 513 -63.24 15.15 4.26
C ASP A 513 -64.69 15.30 4.72
N GLU A 514 -65.61 14.46 4.24
CA GLU A 514 -67.01 14.45 4.65
C GLU A 514 -67.15 14.14 6.14
N HIS A 515 -66.54 13.06 6.63
CA HIS A 515 -66.67 12.62 8.01
C HIS A 515 -65.96 13.57 8.99
N VAL A 516 -64.71 13.97 8.70
CA VAL A 516 -63.89 14.81 9.59
C VAL A 516 -64.28 16.29 9.50
N GLY A 517 -64.66 16.78 8.32
CA GLY A 517 -64.94 18.20 8.08
C GLY A 517 -63.79 19.11 8.53
N ASN A 518 -64.14 20.19 9.23
CA ASN A 518 -63.20 21.18 9.77
C ASN A 518 -62.69 20.85 11.18
N SER A 519 -63.04 19.69 11.74
CA SER A 519 -62.55 19.28 13.06
C SER A 519 -61.03 19.07 13.10
N LEU A 520 -60.44 18.75 11.94
CA LEU A 520 -59.01 18.84 11.67
C LEU A 520 -58.81 19.86 10.54
N GLN A 521 -58.04 20.91 10.83
CA GLN A 521 -57.87 22.02 9.90
C GLN A 521 -57.18 21.59 8.58
N PRO A 522 -57.77 21.90 7.41
CA PRO A 522 -57.17 21.64 6.11
C PRO A 522 -55.75 22.23 5.96
N GLY A 523 -54.87 21.51 5.26
CA GLY A 523 -53.48 21.94 5.00
C GLY A 523 -52.51 21.74 6.17
N THR A 524 -52.94 21.15 7.29
CA THR A 524 -52.07 20.87 8.44
C THR A 524 -51.40 19.50 8.34
N PRO A 525 -50.14 19.34 8.81
CA PRO A 525 -49.48 18.03 8.88
C PRO A 525 -50.28 16.99 9.68
N GLN A 526 -51.00 17.43 10.71
CA GLN A 526 -51.84 16.58 11.55
C GLN A 526 -53.00 15.98 10.77
N ARG A 527 -53.69 16.77 9.93
CA ARG A 527 -54.77 16.27 9.08
C ARG A 527 -54.25 15.30 8.03
N GLU A 528 -53.10 15.57 7.43
CA GLU A 528 -52.50 14.67 6.45
C GLU A 528 -52.05 13.35 7.11
N GLN A 529 -51.46 13.39 8.29
CA GLN A 529 -51.12 12.19 9.06
C GLN A 529 -52.39 11.38 9.42
N ALA A 530 -53.46 12.06 9.85
CA ALA A 530 -54.74 11.41 10.13
C ALA A 530 -55.36 10.80 8.86
N TYR A 531 -55.21 11.45 7.71
CA TYR A 531 -55.67 10.91 6.42
C TYR A 531 -54.89 9.64 6.02
N GLN A 532 -53.56 9.64 6.16
CA GLN A 532 -52.76 8.43 5.89
C GLN A 532 -53.15 7.27 6.82
N GLY A 533 -53.41 7.57 8.11
CA GLY A 533 -53.93 6.60 9.07
C GLY A 533 -55.32 6.10 8.70
N PHE A 534 -56.23 7.00 8.33
CA PHE A 534 -57.57 6.68 7.84
C PHE A 534 -57.51 5.74 6.63
N LYS A 535 -56.68 6.05 5.65
CA LYS A 535 -56.54 5.25 4.43
C LYS A 535 -56.10 3.82 4.76
N ALA A 536 -55.09 3.67 5.60
CA ALA A 536 -54.65 2.36 6.06
C ALA A 536 -55.74 1.63 6.86
N LEU A 537 -56.38 2.29 7.81
CA LEU A 537 -57.45 1.69 8.62
C LEU A 537 -58.66 1.27 7.78
N TYR A 538 -59.05 2.09 6.81
CA TYR A 538 -60.13 1.77 5.88
C TYR A 538 -59.81 0.50 5.11
N VAL A 539 -58.65 0.47 4.44
CA VAL A 539 -58.23 -0.68 3.63
C VAL A 539 -58.09 -1.93 4.49
N GLY A 540 -57.41 -1.84 5.65
CA GLY A 540 -57.25 -2.99 6.55
C GLY A 540 -58.60 -3.52 7.04
N THR A 541 -59.52 -2.64 7.41
CA THR A 541 -60.87 -3.02 7.85
C THR A 541 -61.68 -3.64 6.71
N ALA A 542 -61.66 -3.02 5.53
CA ALA A 542 -62.34 -3.52 4.34
C ALA A 542 -61.85 -4.91 3.94
N THR A 543 -60.52 -5.11 3.90
CA THR A 543 -59.90 -6.42 3.64
C THR A 543 -60.30 -7.45 4.69
N SER A 544 -60.32 -7.09 5.98
CA SER A 544 -60.73 -8.01 7.06
C SER A 544 -62.19 -8.46 6.96
N LYS A 545 -63.05 -7.63 6.36
CA LYS A 545 -64.46 -7.91 6.08
C LYS A 545 -64.69 -8.61 4.73
N GLY A 546 -63.64 -8.83 3.94
CA GLY A 546 -63.73 -9.43 2.61
C GLY A 546 -64.36 -8.50 1.56
N LEU A 547 -64.32 -7.18 1.75
CA LEU A 547 -64.80 -6.21 0.77
C LEU A 547 -63.79 -6.10 -0.38
N SER A 548 -64.30 -6.09 -1.62
CA SER A 548 -63.54 -5.85 -2.85
C SER A 548 -64.23 -4.74 -3.64
N TYR A 549 -63.45 -3.94 -4.35
CA TYR A 549 -63.94 -2.79 -5.11
C TYR A 549 -63.62 -2.96 -6.59
N GLU A 550 -64.65 -3.01 -7.42
CA GLU A 550 -64.56 -2.97 -8.87
C GLU A 550 -64.72 -1.53 -9.39
N ALA A 551 -64.46 -1.34 -10.69
CA ALA A 551 -64.58 -0.04 -11.33
C ALA A 551 -66.05 0.46 -11.30
N GLY A 552 -66.34 1.40 -10.41
CA GLY A 552 -67.67 2.02 -10.27
C GLY A 552 -68.34 1.79 -8.91
N ASP A 553 -67.72 1.01 -8.02
CA ASP A 553 -68.26 0.75 -6.69
C ASP A 553 -68.18 1.97 -5.78
N ASP A 554 -69.27 2.23 -5.04
CA ASP A 554 -69.30 3.21 -3.96
C ASP A 554 -68.53 2.72 -2.74
N LEU A 555 -68.04 3.68 -1.94
CA LEU A 555 -67.27 3.41 -0.73
C LEU A 555 -68.22 2.98 0.40
N ASP A 556 -67.86 1.97 1.20
CA ASP A 556 -68.69 1.53 2.32
C ASP A 556 -68.62 2.57 3.45
N SER A 557 -69.64 3.42 3.52
CA SER A 557 -69.71 4.55 4.47
C SER A 557 -69.57 4.10 5.94
N LYS A 558 -70.04 2.90 6.30
CA LYS A 558 -69.86 2.37 7.67
C LYS A 558 -68.41 2.06 7.98
N THR A 559 -67.68 1.48 7.03
CA THR A 559 -66.23 1.24 7.18
C THR A 559 -65.44 2.54 7.14
N ALA A 560 -65.88 3.54 6.36
CA ALA A 560 -65.30 4.89 6.37
C ALA A 560 -65.44 5.57 7.74
N GLN A 561 -66.66 5.60 8.29
CA GLN A 561 -66.91 6.14 9.62
C GLN A 561 -66.09 5.40 10.68
N ALA A 562 -66.06 4.06 10.65
CA ALA A 562 -65.28 3.27 11.60
C ALA A 562 -63.78 3.57 11.53
N ALA A 563 -63.23 3.76 10.32
CA ALA A 563 -61.82 4.14 10.14
C ALA A 563 -61.53 5.56 10.67
N VAL A 564 -62.44 6.51 10.46
CA VAL A 564 -62.33 7.86 11.04
C VAL A 564 -62.38 7.80 12.56
N ASP A 565 -63.30 7.02 13.12
CA ASP A 565 -63.41 6.85 14.57
C ASP A 565 -62.14 6.22 15.16
N MET A 566 -61.58 5.22 14.49
CA MET A 566 -60.34 4.54 14.91
C MET A 566 -59.09 5.44 14.86
N ILE A 567 -59.01 6.41 13.94
CA ILE A 567 -57.85 7.32 13.86
C ILE A 567 -58.00 8.59 14.69
N THR A 568 -59.23 9.07 14.89
CA THR A 568 -59.51 10.34 15.58
C THR A 568 -60.00 10.18 17.01
N GLY A 569 -60.53 9.02 17.39
CA GLY A 569 -61.34 8.87 18.60
C GLY A 569 -62.83 9.15 18.37
N GLY A 570 -63.17 9.56 17.15
CA GLY A 570 -64.51 9.89 16.66
C GLY A 570 -64.77 11.39 16.63
N ILE A 571 -65.83 11.75 15.90
CA ILE A 571 -66.22 13.14 15.66
C ILE A 571 -67.60 13.39 16.29
N ALA A 572 -67.69 14.38 17.17
CA ALA A 572 -68.95 14.88 17.71
C ALA A 572 -69.32 16.20 17.03
N GLU A 573 -70.60 16.56 17.08
CA GLU A 573 -71.10 17.85 16.58
C GLU A 573 -71.61 18.71 17.75
N ARG A 574 -71.12 19.94 17.85
CA ARG A 574 -71.55 20.92 18.86
C ARG A 574 -71.55 22.32 18.27
N ALA A 575 -72.57 23.12 18.56
CA ALA A 575 -72.74 24.47 18.04
C ALA A 575 -72.60 24.56 16.50
N GLY A 576 -73.12 23.55 15.77
CA GLY A 576 -73.02 23.47 14.31
C GLY A 576 -71.60 23.20 13.77
N ALA A 577 -70.64 22.83 14.63
CA ALA A 577 -69.28 22.53 14.27
C ALA A 577 -68.88 21.10 14.66
N LYS A 578 -68.09 20.45 13.80
CA LYS A 578 -67.50 19.14 14.06
C LYS A 578 -66.26 19.27 14.95
N VAL A 579 -66.16 18.42 15.96
CA VAL A 579 -65.09 18.43 16.96
C VAL A 579 -64.60 17.01 17.20
N VAL A 580 -63.28 16.82 17.18
CA VAL A 580 -62.67 15.52 17.53
C VAL A 580 -62.86 15.28 19.02
N LYS A 581 -63.49 14.17 19.41
CA LYS A 581 -63.70 13.84 20.84
C LYS A 581 -62.53 13.02 21.41
N PRO A 582 -62.35 12.98 22.75
CA PRO A 582 -61.34 12.13 23.37
C PRO A 582 -61.57 10.65 23.01
N TYR A 583 -60.47 9.91 22.83
CA TYR A 583 -60.57 8.52 22.38
C TYR A 583 -61.36 7.66 23.38
N GLY A 584 -62.32 6.88 22.89
CA GLY A 584 -63.17 6.01 23.72
C GLY A 584 -64.35 6.71 24.41
N MET A 585 -64.52 8.03 24.22
CA MET A 585 -65.66 8.76 24.76
C MET A 585 -66.89 8.65 23.85
N SER A 586 -68.06 8.36 24.45
CA SER A 586 -69.34 8.41 23.74
C SER A 586 -69.82 9.85 23.56
N ASP A 587 -70.61 10.12 22.52
CA ASP A 587 -71.10 11.48 22.23
C ASP A 587 -71.95 12.03 23.39
N SER A 588 -72.73 11.16 24.04
CA SER A 588 -73.52 11.53 25.22
C SER A 588 -72.64 11.95 26.40
N ASN A 589 -71.54 11.23 26.66
CA ASN A 589 -70.63 11.58 27.76
C ASN A 589 -69.84 12.84 27.42
N PHE A 590 -69.39 12.99 26.17
CA PHE A 590 -68.73 14.20 25.71
C PHE A 590 -69.61 15.43 25.91
N GLY A 591 -70.84 15.40 25.40
CA GLY A 591 -71.79 16.51 25.55
C GLY A 591 -72.02 16.87 27.03
N LYS A 592 -72.28 15.88 27.88
CA LYS A 592 -72.49 16.10 29.32
C LYS A 592 -71.31 16.78 30.01
N ILE A 593 -70.07 16.32 29.74
CA ILE A 593 -68.89 16.91 30.38
C ILE A 593 -68.63 18.32 29.84
N VAL A 594 -68.82 18.54 28.54
CA VAL A 594 -68.73 19.89 27.95
C VAL A 594 -69.72 20.82 28.65
N ASP A 595 -70.98 20.44 28.80
CA ASP A 595 -72.01 21.29 29.44
C ASP A 595 -71.62 21.64 30.89
N ILE A 596 -71.12 20.67 31.66
CA ILE A 596 -70.60 20.90 33.02
C ILE A 596 -69.43 21.90 33.03
N GLU A 597 -68.46 21.72 32.13
CA GLU A 597 -67.29 22.61 32.02
C GLU A 597 -67.69 24.02 31.59
N LEU A 598 -68.66 24.16 30.69
CA LEU A 598 -69.21 25.44 30.26
C LEU A 598 -69.95 26.15 31.40
N GLU A 599 -70.75 25.43 32.20
CA GLU A 599 -71.38 25.99 33.40
C GLU A 599 -70.34 26.48 34.41
N GLY A 600 -69.26 25.71 34.61
CA GLY A 600 -68.15 26.08 35.48
C GLY A 600 -67.39 27.31 34.97
N LEU A 601 -67.14 27.37 33.66
CA LEU A 601 -66.54 28.53 32.97
C LEU A 601 -67.42 29.76 33.11
N ALA A 602 -68.72 29.66 32.86
CA ALA A 602 -69.68 30.76 32.99
C ALA A 602 -69.68 31.33 34.42
N LYS A 603 -69.70 30.46 35.45
CA LYS A 603 -69.64 30.88 36.86
C LYS A 603 -68.34 31.59 37.22
N ARG A 604 -67.19 31.10 36.73
CA ARG A 604 -65.86 31.66 37.05
C ARG A 604 -65.59 32.98 36.32
N THR A 605 -65.99 33.06 35.06
CA THR A 605 -65.68 34.19 34.16
C THR A 605 -66.78 35.25 34.15
N GLU A 606 -67.95 34.97 34.74
CA GLU A 606 -69.19 35.77 34.65
C GLU A 606 -69.69 35.95 33.20
N PHE A 607 -69.24 35.09 32.29
CA PHE A 607 -69.70 35.09 30.90
C PHE A 607 -71.06 34.39 30.80
N PRO A 608 -72.00 34.90 29.98
CA PRO A 608 -73.31 34.26 29.82
C PRO A 608 -73.20 32.83 29.27
N ILE A 609 -73.78 31.85 29.98
CA ILE A 609 -73.70 30.43 29.59
C ILE A 609 -74.21 30.17 28.17
N GLY A 610 -75.36 30.76 27.79
CA GLY A 610 -75.91 30.58 26.44
C GLY A 610 -74.97 31.07 25.33
N GLN A 611 -74.17 32.11 25.58
CA GLN A 611 -73.16 32.54 24.60
C GLN A 611 -72.00 31.56 24.50
N LEU A 612 -71.61 30.91 25.60
CA LEU A 612 -70.56 29.90 25.58
C LEU A 612 -71.03 28.60 24.90
N GLU A 613 -72.29 28.21 25.07
CA GLU A 613 -72.90 27.04 24.43
C GLU A 613 -72.99 27.18 22.90
N ASP A 614 -73.15 28.41 22.40
CA ASP A 614 -73.19 28.74 20.98
C ASP A 614 -71.79 28.85 20.34
N MET A 615 -70.71 28.84 21.14
CA MET A 615 -69.35 28.95 20.62
C MET A 615 -68.84 27.60 20.10
N PRO A 616 -68.35 27.53 18.85
CA PRO A 616 -67.64 26.35 18.36
C PRO A 616 -66.40 26.06 19.18
N MET A 617 -66.05 24.77 19.26
CA MET A 617 -64.84 24.31 19.93
C MET A 617 -63.74 23.98 18.92
N SER A 618 -62.50 24.29 19.27
CA SER A 618 -61.31 23.90 18.52
C SER A 618 -60.32 23.17 19.42
N PRO A 619 -59.73 22.02 19.00
CA PRO A 619 -58.81 21.28 19.85
C PRO A 619 -57.55 22.10 20.18
N VAL A 620 -57.11 22.03 21.43
CA VAL A 620 -55.85 22.64 21.86
C VAL A 620 -54.68 21.77 21.36
N PRO A 621 -53.74 22.32 20.57
CA PRO A 621 -52.61 21.55 20.07
C PRO A 621 -51.82 20.88 21.20
N GLY A 622 -51.63 19.56 21.10
CA GLY A 622 -50.84 18.77 22.06
C GLY A 622 -51.54 18.43 23.38
N LYS A 623 -52.80 18.82 23.58
CA LYS A 623 -53.59 18.47 24.78
C LYS A 623 -54.89 17.76 24.38
N GLU A 624 -54.88 16.43 24.48
CA GLU A 624 -56.09 15.63 24.22
C GLU A 624 -57.19 15.97 25.23
N GLY A 625 -58.42 16.16 24.72
CA GLY A 625 -59.57 16.51 25.54
C GLY A 625 -59.61 17.94 26.06
N ALA A 626 -58.74 18.83 25.55
CA ALA A 626 -58.80 20.26 25.83
C ALA A 626 -59.20 21.03 24.57
N TYR A 627 -60.12 21.99 24.71
CA TYR A 627 -60.69 22.73 23.58
C TYR A 627 -60.75 24.23 23.85
N TYR A 628 -60.30 25.04 22.89
CA TYR A 628 -60.57 26.47 22.87
C TYR A 628 -62.01 26.73 22.47
N LEU A 629 -62.66 27.67 23.13
CA LEU A 629 -63.91 28.25 22.64
C LEU A 629 -63.61 29.33 21.59
N LEU A 630 -64.38 29.31 20.50
CA LEU A 630 -64.20 30.23 19.40
C LEU A 630 -65.37 31.21 19.32
N ASN A 631 -65.05 32.49 19.33
CA ASN A 631 -66.01 33.56 19.07
C ASN A 631 -65.64 34.23 17.73
N ALA A 632 -66.54 34.14 16.74
CA ALA A 632 -66.30 34.61 15.37
C ALA A 632 -64.95 34.14 14.78
N GLY A 633 -64.55 32.89 15.10
CA GLY A 633 -63.31 32.27 14.63
C GLY A 633 -62.04 32.67 15.40
N ARG A 634 -62.14 33.44 16.48
CA ARG A 634 -61.01 33.78 17.38
C ARG A 634 -61.14 33.06 18.71
N ILE A 635 -60.01 32.70 19.32
CA ILE A 635 -59.99 32.13 20.66
C ILE A 635 -60.61 33.13 21.64
N GLN A 636 -61.67 32.71 22.32
CA GLN A 636 -62.31 33.49 23.37
C GLN A 636 -61.38 33.56 24.57
N VAL A 637 -61.14 34.77 25.08
CA VAL A 637 -60.37 35.00 26.29
C VAL A 637 -61.28 35.35 27.45
N ASP A 638 -60.89 34.96 28.64
CA ASP A 638 -61.53 35.39 29.87
C ASP A 638 -61.26 36.89 30.09
N PRO A 639 -62.31 37.74 30.19
CA PRO A 639 -62.15 39.18 30.33
C PRO A 639 -61.44 39.58 31.64
N LYS A 640 -61.38 38.72 32.66
CA LYS A 640 -60.75 39.00 33.95
C LYS A 640 -59.26 38.66 33.96
N THR A 641 -58.90 37.54 33.37
CA THR A 641 -57.53 36.99 33.43
C THR A 641 -56.74 37.23 32.14
N ASN A 642 -57.43 37.58 31.04
CA ASN A 642 -56.88 37.67 29.70
C ASN A 642 -56.26 36.34 29.20
N GLU A 643 -56.65 35.22 29.81
CA GLU A 643 -56.23 33.88 29.41
C GLU A 643 -57.28 33.24 28.47
N PRO A 644 -56.88 32.32 27.58
CA PRO A 644 -57.81 31.55 26.75
C PRO A 644 -58.85 30.79 27.58
N MET A 645 -60.13 30.87 27.20
CA MET A 645 -61.16 30.00 27.75
C MET A 645 -61.01 28.60 27.15
N ILE A 646 -60.76 27.62 28.02
CA ILE A 646 -60.53 26.23 27.65
C ILE A 646 -61.57 25.34 28.35
N VAL A 647 -62.22 24.48 27.58
CA VAL A 647 -63.07 23.37 28.03
C VAL A 647 -62.21 22.12 28.14
N ASN A 648 -62.18 21.48 29.32
CA ASN A 648 -61.42 20.24 29.53
C ASN A 648 -62.36 19.06 29.81
N VAL A 649 -62.47 18.15 28.85
CA VAL A 649 -63.27 16.93 28.98
C VAL A 649 -62.42 15.69 29.26
N GLY A 650 -61.10 15.85 29.32
CA GLY A 650 -60.19 14.75 29.62
C GLY A 650 -60.43 14.18 31.00
N VAL A 651 -60.50 12.84 31.08
CA VAL A 651 -60.48 12.13 32.37
C VAL A 651 -59.11 12.36 33.00
N ALA A 652 -59.07 12.83 34.25
CA ALA A 652 -57.88 12.75 35.07
C ALA A 652 -57.45 11.27 35.12
N LYS A 653 -56.29 10.95 34.52
CA LYS A 653 -55.62 9.68 34.76
C LYS A 653 -54.89 9.73 36.10
#